data_AF-A0A9P6PSJ2-F1
#
_entry.id   AF-A0A9P6PSJ2-F1
#
_cell.length_a   1.000
_cell.length_b   1.000
_cell.length_c   1.000
_cell.angle_alpha   90.00
_cell.angle_beta   90.00
_cell.angle_gamma   90.00
#
_symmetry.space_group_name_H-M   'P 1'
#
loop_
_entity.id
_entity.type
_entity.pdbx_description
1 polymer ?
#
loop_
_entity_poly.entity_id
_entity_poly.type
_entity_poly.pdbx_seq_one_letter_code
_entity_poly.pdbx_strand_id
1 'polypeptide(L)'
;MASNAGPSIDSIQHESKLEFSEPLKITRTRTTNAPVPAPEPSKEHSEMEKDKRGVAAKKDKSLDITEHLFPVDDIAARHGVSIDTHKAANSRGLDSTVAAQRLIENGPNVLAPPKEISPFMKFFHALTSLFNLLLILAGILNYILLAVDPKNNKMSTYLGAILIIVAFINAAIEFYQAQKSAAVLQSFLNLMPQKCYVLRDGKSVQIPAADLVLGDIVFARMGDKIPADIMVFACTDMKVDNSSLTGETDPQDRAVVNDHKNPLEARNLAFNGSLVVNGEGYGIVIRTGDNTVLGQIAGLTASEDPGKSPLSKEIDDFVKIIATIAFTTAIVFFLIGYFALYRHQGSAGISNTLNFAIGVFVAWVPEGLPATVTMLLTIAAKRMASQNVLVKDLTGVETLGAITLLATDKTGTLTRNQMTVTNIWSSLNMYSAFRSTANAGEPFDASSPGIPEVLSIASLCSRAKFDRMDVPISERQVLGDATESGLTRFAAANIANFDSLSDLYPKVFEVPFNSENKWAMTIHQKEHPTGKFTLLMKGAPERILRLCSAILINDEAVPLTAEHSKAYDEMYALMASKGHRVLAFAQLLLPRDQYPDDIQFEKEKKNYPTTNLCFVGLVSLEDPPKHGVREAIGRCRSAGIRVMMVTGDHPLTAEAIGRKINLILSDTKEMVAKQRGCSVDEVDENEYNAIVIHGDQIDSLTDHDWDTIFSKPEIIFARTSPKHKLQIVKRAQAMGHIVGVTGDGVNDSPALKKADLGIAMNISGSDVSKDAAAMILLDDNFASTIKGIEEGRLIFTNLKKSIQYTITHSMPEVIPNLLYVIASIPLAITSMLILVVDLGFELLVSLTFAWDKPETSGGLMKLPPRKPVTPSSIERRRRLATRELPPVIDSESGEEIKPSFWTRFHHDFKALFTRVYWHERFESSEDEVLVDSGLLSWAYLEVGIIQTIGGLVTFFVFLYKEGGLTPADAVRMQKNNEFSSTSPPENLELLAQAQSIYYLGLMIMQLFNLFACKTRYRLPFGKYMFSNKRTFVGIVFGCVLGFFIVYCPGLPVVFGTSNHTPFVYLLIPMAFGVFIIFYATMRLLILRKLKPTALNEEIFGLNMVPTMKTMFSRTFSRTKSMHSSS
;
A
#
# COMPACT_ATOMS: atom_id res chain seq x y z
N MET A 1 -77.20 39.58 -26.57
CA MET A 1 -77.07 39.32 -25.13
C MET A 1 -75.60 39.03 -24.84
N ALA A 2 -74.79 39.79 -24.12
CA ALA A 2 -74.56 41.22 -23.86
C ALA A 2 -73.11 41.24 -23.30
N SER A 3 -72.12 42.06 -23.66
CA SER A 3 -71.97 43.22 -24.54
C SER A 3 -70.46 43.44 -24.82
N ASN A 4 -70.11 43.71 -26.10
CA ASN A 4 -69.11 44.65 -26.67
C ASN A 4 -67.68 44.75 -26.09
N ALA A 5 -66.60 44.95 -26.85
CA ALA A 5 -66.28 45.05 -28.29
C ALA A 5 -64.73 45.04 -28.41
N GLY A 6 -64.19 44.69 -29.58
CA GLY A 6 -62.74 44.66 -29.88
C GLY A 6 -62.06 46.05 -29.96
N PRO A 7 -60.87 46.21 -30.57
CA PRO A 7 -60.49 45.58 -31.85
C PRO A 7 -59.01 45.13 -31.98
N SER A 8 -58.74 44.65 -33.19
CA SER A 8 -57.57 44.02 -33.78
C SER A 8 -56.54 44.99 -34.41
N ILE A 9 -55.35 44.44 -34.73
CA ILE A 9 -54.46 44.68 -35.89
C ILE A 9 -53.01 45.10 -35.54
N ASP A 10 -52.09 44.37 -36.21
CA ASP A 10 -50.71 44.65 -36.63
C ASP A 10 -49.47 44.35 -35.76
N SER A 11 -48.50 43.88 -36.54
CA SER A 11 -47.19 43.31 -36.30
C SER A 11 -46.07 44.32 -36.02
N ILE A 12 -44.92 43.77 -35.57
CA ILE A 12 -43.51 44.24 -35.70
C ILE A 12 -42.83 44.71 -34.39
N GLN A 13 -41.83 43.90 -33.98
CA GLN A 13 -40.58 44.15 -33.23
C GLN A 13 -40.57 45.07 -31.99
N HIS A 14 -40.17 44.52 -30.82
CA HIS A 14 -38.89 44.87 -30.16
C HIS A 14 -38.58 43.97 -28.95
N GLU A 15 -37.28 43.89 -28.67
CA GLU A 15 -36.49 43.24 -27.63
C GLU A 15 -37.08 43.19 -26.19
N SER A 16 -36.71 42.13 -25.44
CA SER A 16 -36.03 42.32 -24.14
C SER A 16 -35.53 41.02 -23.48
N LYS A 17 -34.20 40.96 -23.35
CA LYS A 17 -33.40 40.59 -22.15
C LYS A 17 -33.64 39.24 -21.47
N LEU A 18 -32.73 38.31 -21.78
CA LEU A 18 -32.25 37.28 -20.86
C LEU A 18 -31.14 37.87 -19.98
N GLU A 19 -31.31 37.81 -18.66
CA GLU A 19 -30.30 38.19 -17.67
C GLU A 19 -29.24 37.09 -17.54
N PHE A 20 -27.99 37.45 -17.79
CA PHE A 20 -26.81 36.65 -17.43
C PHE A 20 -26.37 37.03 -16.01
N SER A 21 -26.13 36.03 -15.17
CA SER A 21 -25.48 36.19 -13.86
C SER A 21 -24.05 36.71 -14.00
N GLU A 22 -23.71 37.75 -13.23
CA GLU A 22 -22.41 38.42 -13.23
C GLU A 22 -21.23 37.49 -12.86
N PRO A 23 -20.07 37.62 -13.51
CA PRO A 23 -18.83 36.99 -13.06
C PRO A 23 -18.22 37.76 -11.89
N LEU A 24 -17.85 37.02 -10.83
CA LEU A 24 -17.13 37.51 -9.65
C LEU A 24 -15.82 38.23 -10.06
N LYS A 25 -15.71 39.51 -9.71
CA LYS A 25 -14.50 40.33 -9.86
C LYS A 25 -13.37 39.81 -8.96
N ILE A 26 -12.29 39.35 -9.57
CA ILE A 26 -10.99 39.16 -8.92
C ILE A 26 -10.41 40.54 -8.60
N THR A 27 -10.29 40.86 -7.32
CA THR A 27 -9.67 42.10 -6.87
C THR A 27 -8.16 41.99 -7.05
N ARG A 28 -7.61 42.65 -8.08
CA ARG A 28 -6.17 42.88 -8.24
C ARG A 28 -5.69 43.73 -7.07
N THR A 29 -4.95 43.15 -6.14
CA THR A 29 -4.12 43.92 -5.20
C THR A 29 -3.02 44.63 -5.99
N ARG A 30 -3.02 45.95 -5.83
CA ARG A 30 -2.18 46.94 -6.49
C ARG A 30 -0.71 46.72 -6.08
N THR A 31 0.15 46.41 -7.05
CA THR A 31 1.61 46.49 -6.92
C THR A 31 2.01 47.93 -6.63
N THR A 32 2.39 48.23 -5.40
CA THR A 32 3.12 49.46 -5.07
C THR A 32 4.60 49.19 -5.25
N ASN A 33 5.15 49.66 -6.37
CA ASN A 33 6.59 49.83 -6.53
C ASN A 33 7.06 50.89 -5.52
N ALA A 34 7.73 50.45 -4.46
CA ALA A 34 8.61 51.29 -3.65
C ALA A 34 10.06 50.89 -3.97
N PRO A 35 10.98 51.84 -4.19
CA PRO A 35 12.36 51.51 -4.45
C PRO A 35 13.03 50.98 -3.17
N VAL A 36 13.68 49.83 -3.31
CA VAL A 36 14.57 49.24 -2.30
C VAL A 36 15.72 50.22 -2.05
N PRO A 37 16.02 50.62 -0.80
CA PRO A 37 17.23 51.38 -0.52
C PRO A 37 18.44 50.46 -0.65
N ALA A 38 19.49 50.95 -1.30
CA ALA A 38 20.77 50.25 -1.42
C ALA A 38 21.38 49.99 -0.03
N PRO A 39 21.97 48.81 0.22
CA PRO A 39 22.66 48.56 1.48
C PRO A 39 23.99 49.33 1.51
N GLU A 40 24.17 50.15 2.55
CA GLU A 40 25.48 50.70 2.91
C GLU A 40 26.42 49.59 3.43
N PRO A 41 27.73 49.69 3.19
CA PRO A 41 28.69 48.69 3.65
C PRO A 41 29.09 48.98 5.10
N SER A 42 28.61 48.19 6.06
CA SER A 42 29.19 48.16 7.41
C SER A 42 30.36 47.18 7.47
N LYS A 43 31.54 47.72 7.81
CA LYS A 43 32.79 47.00 8.08
C LYS A 43 32.76 46.23 9.40
N GLU A 44 33.51 45.13 9.39
CA GLU A 44 34.25 44.51 10.49
C GLU A 44 33.46 43.97 11.70
N HIS A 45 33.42 42.65 11.83
CA HIS A 45 34.23 41.97 12.85
C HIS A 45 34.53 40.52 12.43
N SER A 46 35.83 40.27 12.30
CA SER A 46 36.48 38.97 12.24
C SER A 46 36.28 38.21 13.55
N GLU A 47 35.83 36.95 13.48
CA GLU A 47 36.30 35.80 14.27
C GLU A 47 35.32 34.63 14.10
N MET A 48 35.70 33.66 13.27
CA MET A 48 35.49 32.20 13.45
C MET A 48 35.85 31.47 12.15
N GLU A 49 37.12 31.55 11.74
CA GLU A 49 37.75 30.50 10.95
C GLU A 49 38.02 29.31 11.87
N LYS A 50 37.05 28.41 12.06
CA LYS A 50 37.26 27.08 12.64
C LYS A 50 36.01 26.19 12.51
N ASP A 51 35.54 25.96 11.28
CA ASP A 51 34.74 24.74 11.01
C ASP A 51 34.63 24.34 9.52
N LYS A 52 35.67 24.59 8.71
CA LYS A 52 35.74 24.10 7.32
C LYS A 52 36.24 22.66 7.23
N ARG A 53 35.58 21.72 7.92
CA ARG A 53 35.70 20.27 7.70
C ARG A 53 34.37 19.58 7.99
N GLY A 54 33.34 19.90 7.21
CA GLY A 54 32.04 19.27 7.42
C GLY A 54 30.92 19.67 6.47
N VAL A 55 31.21 20.13 5.25
CA VAL A 55 30.16 20.39 4.26
C VAL A 55 30.63 19.89 2.90
N ALA A 56 30.50 18.58 2.69
CA ALA A 56 30.41 18.05 1.33
C ALA A 56 29.02 18.41 0.81
N ALA A 57 28.96 19.43 -0.05
CA ALA A 57 27.75 19.84 -0.74
C ALA A 57 27.11 18.63 -1.43
N LYS A 58 25.92 18.22 -1.00
CA LYS A 58 25.08 17.26 -1.72
C LYS A 58 24.65 17.92 -3.03
N LYS A 59 25.35 17.59 -4.12
CA LYS A 59 24.85 17.82 -5.47
C LYS A 59 23.49 17.14 -5.63
N ASP A 60 22.60 17.81 -6.38
CA ASP A 60 21.36 17.24 -6.90
C ASP A 60 21.57 15.78 -7.33
N LYS A 61 20.77 14.86 -6.79
CA LYS A 61 20.83 13.42 -7.09
C LYS A 61 20.23 13.14 -8.48
N SER A 62 20.79 13.70 -9.54
CA SER A 62 20.60 13.15 -10.88
C SER A 62 21.42 11.86 -10.98
N LEU A 63 20.90 10.87 -11.73
CA LEU A 63 21.67 9.72 -12.20
C LEU A 63 22.70 10.20 -13.25
N ASP A 64 23.69 10.99 -12.82
CA ASP A 64 24.79 11.43 -13.68
C ASP A 64 25.77 10.27 -13.83
N ILE A 65 25.41 9.32 -14.69
CA ILE A 65 26.34 8.33 -15.22
C ILE A 65 26.87 8.92 -16.52
N THR A 66 28.18 9.11 -16.59
CA THR A 66 28.87 9.67 -17.77
C THR A 66 29.99 8.76 -18.26
N GLU A 67 30.34 7.75 -17.47
CA GLU A 67 31.40 6.78 -17.71
C GLU A 67 31.20 6.03 -19.04
N HIS A 68 29.95 5.83 -19.48
CA HIS A 68 29.61 5.17 -20.74
C HIS A 68 29.92 5.99 -22.00
N LEU A 69 30.16 7.30 -21.86
CA LEU A 69 30.49 8.20 -22.97
C LEU A 69 32.00 8.25 -23.25
N PHE A 70 32.82 7.75 -22.33
CA PHE A 70 34.28 7.74 -22.48
C PHE A 70 34.76 6.45 -23.15
N PRO A 71 35.89 6.49 -23.89
CA PRO A 71 36.59 5.28 -24.32
C PRO A 71 37.00 4.40 -23.13
N VAL A 72 37.00 3.09 -23.34
CA VAL A 72 37.38 2.12 -22.29
C VAL A 72 38.81 2.35 -21.80
N ASP A 73 39.73 2.71 -22.70
CA ASP A 73 41.14 2.96 -22.36
C ASP A 73 41.30 4.15 -21.38
N ASP A 74 40.46 5.18 -21.51
CA ASP A 74 40.46 6.33 -20.61
C ASP A 74 39.97 5.94 -19.21
N ILE A 75 38.97 5.05 -19.13
CA ILE A 75 38.44 4.53 -17.87
C ILE A 75 39.46 3.61 -17.20
N ALA A 76 40.13 2.74 -17.97
CA ALA A 76 41.22 1.91 -17.49
C ALA A 76 42.39 2.76 -16.95
N ALA A 77 42.74 3.86 -17.64
CA ALA A 77 43.75 4.80 -17.19
C ALA A 77 43.34 5.55 -15.90
N ARG A 78 42.08 5.98 -15.78
CA ARG A 78 41.55 6.64 -14.56
C ARG A 78 41.64 5.73 -13.33
N HIS A 79 41.42 4.43 -13.50
CA HIS A 79 41.48 3.46 -12.41
C HIS A 79 42.85 2.80 -12.25
N GLY A 80 43.82 3.10 -13.11
CA GLY A 80 45.19 2.57 -13.08
C GLY A 80 45.28 1.08 -13.38
N VAL A 81 44.47 0.58 -14.33
CA VAL A 81 44.32 -0.85 -14.64
C VAL A 81 44.80 -1.15 -16.06
N SER A 82 45.53 -2.24 -16.24
CA SER A 82 45.95 -2.72 -17.56
C SER A 82 44.94 -3.75 -18.09
N ILE A 83 44.36 -3.46 -19.25
CA ILE A 83 43.39 -4.31 -19.96
C ILE A 83 43.96 -4.76 -21.31
N ASP A 84 43.59 -5.98 -21.73
CA ASP A 84 43.82 -6.49 -23.08
C ASP A 84 42.46 -6.69 -23.77
N THR A 85 42.16 -5.87 -24.78
CA THR A 85 40.89 -5.88 -25.50
C THR A 85 40.78 -7.04 -26.50
N HIS A 86 41.90 -7.64 -26.91
CA HIS A 86 41.91 -8.77 -27.85
C HIS A 86 41.85 -10.11 -27.13
N LYS A 87 42.48 -10.24 -25.96
CA LYS A 87 42.41 -11.43 -25.09
C LYS A 87 42.15 -11.02 -23.64
N ALA A 88 40.89 -10.77 -23.33
CA ALA A 88 40.46 -10.29 -22.01
C ALA A 88 40.95 -11.13 -20.82
N ALA A 89 41.03 -12.46 -20.98
CA ALA A 89 41.52 -13.38 -19.95
C ALA A 89 43.01 -13.18 -19.57
N ASN A 90 43.82 -12.55 -20.44
CA ASN A 90 45.22 -12.23 -20.18
C ASN A 90 45.41 -10.89 -19.47
N SER A 91 44.32 -10.14 -19.22
CA SER A 91 44.39 -8.87 -18.51
C SER A 91 44.93 -9.10 -17.09
N ARG A 92 45.91 -8.29 -16.67
CA ARG A 92 46.53 -8.43 -15.34
C ARG A 92 45.57 -8.04 -14.22
N GLY A 93 44.64 -7.11 -14.47
CA GLY A 93 43.74 -6.60 -13.43
C GLY A 93 44.47 -5.81 -12.35
N LEU A 94 43.85 -5.67 -11.18
CA LEU A 94 44.46 -5.02 -10.02
C LEU A 94 45.37 -5.96 -9.24
N ASP A 95 46.44 -5.42 -8.65
CA ASP A 95 47.26 -6.16 -7.69
C ASP A 95 46.49 -6.33 -6.36
N SER A 96 46.62 -7.48 -5.69
CA SER A 96 45.83 -7.79 -4.48
C SER A 96 46.02 -6.80 -3.33
N THR A 97 47.21 -6.21 -3.22
CA THR A 97 47.55 -5.21 -2.18
C THR A 97 46.83 -3.89 -2.42
N VAL A 98 46.75 -3.43 -3.68
CA VAL A 98 46.02 -2.22 -4.08
C VAL A 98 44.53 -2.41 -3.85
N ALA A 99 44.01 -3.60 -4.16
CA ALA A 99 42.61 -3.91 -3.90
C ALA A 99 42.27 -3.85 -2.40
N ALA A 100 43.11 -4.43 -1.54
CA ALA A 100 42.94 -4.36 -0.09
C ALA A 100 43.00 -2.92 0.45
N GLN A 101 43.89 -2.08 -0.09
CA GLN A 101 43.98 -0.67 0.30
C GLN A 101 42.71 0.11 -0.13
N ARG A 102 42.24 -0.08 -1.37
CA ARG A 102 41.01 0.55 -1.86
C ARG A 102 39.76 0.11 -1.10
N LEU A 103 39.75 -1.13 -0.58
CA LEU A 103 38.66 -1.65 0.23
C LEU A 103 38.59 -0.94 1.59
N ILE A 104 39.74 -0.63 2.19
CA ILE A 104 39.81 0.15 3.43
C ILE A 104 39.39 1.61 3.20
N GLU A 105 39.81 2.20 2.07
CA GLU A 105 39.52 3.61 1.75
C GLU A 105 38.05 3.85 1.36
N ASN A 106 37.47 2.98 0.53
CA ASN A 106 36.12 3.17 -0.02
C ASN A 106 35.03 2.39 0.72
N GLY A 107 35.43 1.45 1.59
CA GLY A 107 34.52 0.51 2.24
C GLY A 107 34.13 -0.68 1.34
N PRO A 108 33.39 -1.65 1.90
CA PRO A 108 32.95 -2.84 1.18
C PRO A 108 31.85 -2.51 0.15
N ASN A 109 31.77 -3.31 -0.91
CA ASN A 109 30.71 -3.27 -1.91
C ASN A 109 29.41 -3.88 -1.37
N VAL A 110 28.83 -3.21 -0.38
CA VAL A 110 27.56 -3.56 0.26
C VAL A 110 26.74 -2.29 0.39
N LEU A 111 25.42 -2.39 0.23
CA LEU A 111 24.52 -1.27 0.48
C LEU A 111 24.55 -0.92 1.98
N ALA A 112 24.74 0.35 2.31
CA ALA A 112 24.76 0.77 3.69
C ALA A 112 23.39 0.49 4.32
N PRO A 113 23.32 -0.26 5.44
CA PRO A 113 22.05 -0.44 6.12
C PRO A 113 21.52 0.91 6.60
N PRO A 114 20.20 1.13 6.59
CA PRO A 114 19.61 2.38 7.05
C PRO A 114 20.03 2.64 8.51
N LYS A 115 20.21 3.92 8.88
CA LYS A 115 20.57 4.31 10.25
C LYS A 115 19.48 3.81 11.21
N GLU A 116 19.80 2.77 11.99
CA GLU A 116 18.86 2.24 12.96
C GLU A 116 18.74 3.17 14.16
N ILE A 117 17.50 3.55 14.49
CA ILE A 117 17.20 4.20 15.76
C ILE A 117 17.48 3.17 16.87
N SER A 118 18.24 3.57 17.88
CA SER A 118 18.58 2.68 18.98
C SER A 118 17.32 2.14 19.67
N PRO A 119 17.31 0.86 20.12
CA PRO A 119 16.15 0.29 20.80
C PRO A 119 15.69 1.11 22.00
N PHE A 120 16.64 1.71 22.74
CA PHE A 120 16.34 2.61 23.85
C PHE A 120 15.58 3.86 23.40
N MET A 121 16.00 4.49 22.30
CA MET A 121 15.31 5.67 21.77
C MET A 121 13.92 5.32 21.22
N LYS A 122 13.75 4.14 20.62
CA LYS A 122 12.42 3.63 20.20
C LYS A 122 11.48 3.48 21.40
N PHE A 123 11.96 2.90 22.51
CA PHE A 123 11.20 2.81 23.74
C PHE A 123 10.88 4.19 24.32
N PHE A 124 11.84 5.11 24.34
CA PHE A 124 11.63 6.47 24.82
C PHE A 124 10.57 7.21 24.00
N HIS A 125 10.58 7.06 22.66
CA HIS A 125 9.53 7.61 21.80
C HIS A 125 8.14 7.08 22.17
N ALA A 126 7.99 5.77 22.40
CA ALA A 126 6.73 5.17 22.85
C ALA A 126 6.30 5.70 24.23
N LEU A 127 7.25 5.90 25.16
CA LEU A 127 6.98 6.47 26.48
C LEU A 127 6.54 7.93 26.41
N THR A 128 7.09 8.70 25.48
CA THR A 128 6.72 10.12 25.25
C THR A 128 5.44 10.30 24.43
N SER A 129 4.68 9.24 24.16
CA SER A 129 3.37 9.35 23.53
C SER A 129 2.42 10.18 24.41
N LEU A 130 1.50 10.93 23.79
CA LEU A 130 0.65 11.88 24.51
C LEU A 130 -0.19 11.21 25.60
N PHE A 131 -0.71 9.99 25.37
CA PHE A 131 -1.42 9.22 26.39
C PHE A 131 -0.54 8.88 27.59
N ASN A 132 0.65 8.34 27.36
CA ASN A 132 1.58 8.00 28.43
C ASN A 132 2.02 9.25 29.21
N LEU A 133 2.18 10.39 28.53
CA LEU A 133 2.45 11.68 29.18
C LEU A 133 1.29 12.15 30.07
N LEU A 134 0.03 11.99 29.65
CA LEU A 134 -1.13 12.32 30.49
C LEU A 134 -1.19 11.44 31.74
N LEU A 135 -0.89 10.14 31.62
CA LEU A 135 -0.83 9.21 32.75
C LEU A 135 0.30 9.53 33.72
N ILE A 136 1.50 9.82 33.20
CA ILE A 136 2.65 10.24 34.01
C ILE A 136 2.32 11.56 34.73
N LEU A 137 1.70 12.52 34.04
CA LEU A 137 1.25 13.78 34.64
C LEU A 137 0.24 13.53 35.76
N ALA A 138 -0.79 12.70 35.55
CA ALA A 138 -1.75 12.33 36.59
C ALA A 138 -1.08 11.63 37.79
N GLY A 139 -0.09 10.77 37.53
CA GLY A 139 0.72 10.12 38.56
C GLY A 139 1.53 11.12 39.39
N ILE A 140 2.20 12.07 38.73
CA ILE A 140 2.96 13.15 39.39
C ILE A 140 2.02 14.04 40.22
N LEU A 141 0.85 14.40 39.70
CA LEU A 141 -0.15 15.19 40.43
C LEU A 141 -0.62 14.49 41.71
N ASN A 142 -0.77 13.16 41.69
CA ASN A 142 -1.09 12.37 42.89
C ASN A 142 0.03 12.42 43.94
N TYR A 143 1.30 12.43 43.54
CA TYR A 143 2.40 12.59 44.48
C TYR A 143 2.51 14.01 45.03
N ILE A 144 2.17 15.03 44.22
CA ILE A 144 2.05 16.42 44.70
C ILE A 144 0.93 16.51 45.75
N LEU A 145 -0.22 15.87 45.51
CA LEU A 145 -1.31 15.80 46.49
C LEU A 145 -0.87 15.15 47.81
N LEU A 146 -0.12 14.05 47.73
CA LEU A 146 0.47 13.38 48.91
C LEU A 146 1.44 14.29 49.67
N ALA A 147 2.24 15.10 48.97
CA ALA A 147 3.16 16.05 49.58
C ALA A 147 2.43 17.19 50.31
N VAL A 148 1.26 17.59 49.82
CA VAL A 148 0.42 18.65 50.43
C VAL A 148 -0.33 18.13 51.66
N ASP A 149 -0.91 16.92 51.62
CA ASP A 149 -1.58 16.30 52.79
C ASP A 149 -1.29 14.80 52.88
N PRO A 150 -0.23 14.41 53.63
CA PRO A 150 0.19 13.02 53.76
C PRO A 150 -0.68 12.19 54.71
N LYS A 151 -1.51 12.81 55.57
CA LYS A 151 -2.32 12.07 56.56
C LYS A 151 -3.60 11.51 55.94
N ASN A 152 -4.26 12.29 55.08
CA ASN A 152 -5.56 11.92 54.50
C ASN A 152 -5.43 11.20 53.15
N ASN A 153 -4.36 11.41 52.38
CA ASN A 153 -4.24 10.93 51.00
C ASN A 153 -3.26 9.75 50.82
N LYS A 154 -3.17 8.83 51.79
CA LYS A 154 -2.30 7.64 51.67
C LYS A 154 -2.62 6.76 50.45
N MET A 155 -3.87 6.78 49.98
CA MET A 155 -4.30 6.05 48.78
C MET A 155 -3.65 6.61 47.49
N SER A 156 -3.31 7.90 47.46
CA SER A 156 -2.66 8.55 46.32
C SER A 156 -1.25 8.03 46.05
N THR A 157 -0.57 7.44 47.05
CA THR A 157 0.72 6.75 46.86
C THR A 157 0.59 5.58 45.89
N TYR A 158 -0.42 4.74 46.09
CA TYR A 158 -0.66 3.57 45.25
C TYR A 158 -1.19 4.00 43.88
N LEU A 159 -2.15 4.93 43.83
CA LEU A 159 -2.73 5.41 42.57
C LEU A 159 -1.67 6.06 41.67
N GLY A 160 -0.81 6.92 42.23
CA GLY A 160 0.27 7.55 41.49
C GLY A 160 1.28 6.54 40.93
N ALA A 161 1.65 5.53 41.72
CA ALA A 161 2.51 4.45 41.25
C ALA A 161 1.87 3.61 40.14
N ILE A 162 0.59 3.25 40.28
CA ILE A 162 -0.14 2.44 39.29
C ILE A 162 -0.21 3.17 37.95
N LEU A 163 -0.58 4.46 37.93
CA LEU A 163 -0.70 5.24 36.68
C LEU A 163 0.64 5.31 35.92
N ILE A 164 1.75 5.51 36.63
CA ILE A 164 3.08 5.52 36.03
C ILE A 164 3.43 4.12 35.52
N ILE A 165 3.22 3.06 36.31
CA ILE A 165 3.49 1.67 35.90
C ILE A 165 2.69 1.31 34.64
N VAL A 166 1.42 1.71 34.56
CA VAL A 166 0.57 1.48 33.38
C VAL A 166 1.16 2.17 32.15
N ALA A 167 1.64 3.42 32.27
CA ALA A 167 2.30 4.11 31.17
C ALA A 167 3.57 3.37 30.68
N PHE A 168 4.38 2.84 31.59
CA PHE A 168 5.55 2.04 31.25
C PHE A 168 5.19 0.69 30.62
N ILE A 169 4.15 0.00 31.11
CA ILE A 169 3.66 -1.25 30.52
C ILE A 169 3.14 -1.00 29.10
N ASN A 170 2.35 0.05 28.90
CA ASN A 170 1.85 0.43 27.58
C ASN A 170 2.99 0.70 26.60
N ALA A 171 3.99 1.48 27.00
CA ALA A 171 5.19 1.73 26.21
C ALA A 171 5.99 0.44 25.92
N ALA A 172 6.09 -0.47 26.88
CA ALA A 172 6.78 -1.75 26.71
C ALA A 172 6.05 -2.68 25.73
N ILE A 173 4.72 -2.74 25.78
CA ILE A 173 3.90 -3.50 24.83
C ILE A 173 4.09 -2.93 23.42
N GLU A 174 4.02 -1.60 23.27
CA GLU A 174 4.22 -0.92 21.98
C GLU A 174 5.63 -1.18 21.42
N PHE A 175 6.66 -1.03 22.26
CA PHE A 175 8.05 -1.31 21.90
C PHE A 175 8.26 -2.77 21.48
N TYR A 176 7.72 -3.74 22.24
CA TYR A 176 7.86 -5.17 21.93
C TYR A 176 7.24 -5.51 20.57
N GLN A 177 6.08 -4.94 20.25
CA GLN A 177 5.43 -5.16 18.97
C GLN A 177 6.24 -4.57 17.80
N ALA A 178 6.78 -3.36 17.96
CA ALA A 178 7.64 -2.74 16.96
C ALA A 178 8.92 -3.57 16.71
N GLN A 179 9.54 -4.09 17.77
CA GLN A 179 10.76 -4.90 17.68
C GLN A 179 10.50 -6.24 16.95
N LYS A 180 9.38 -6.90 17.24
CA LYS A 180 9.01 -8.19 16.64
C LYS A 180 8.80 -8.06 15.13
N SER A 181 8.13 -7.01 14.67
CA SER A 181 7.93 -6.76 13.23
C SER A 181 9.26 -6.50 12.51
N ALA A 182 10.19 -5.77 13.15
CA ALA A 182 11.51 -5.48 12.59
C ALA A 182 12.42 -6.73 12.50
N ALA A 183 12.38 -7.61 13.51
CA ALA A 183 13.23 -8.80 13.56
C ALA A 183 12.92 -9.81 12.44
N VAL A 184 11.63 -9.97 12.08
CA VAL A 184 11.22 -10.84 10.96
C VAL A 184 11.84 -10.34 9.65
N LEU A 185 11.86 -9.03 9.44
CA LEU A 185 12.40 -8.40 8.23
C LEU A 185 13.92 -8.52 8.12
N GLN A 186 14.66 -8.28 9.21
CA GLN A 186 16.12 -8.40 9.24
C GLN A 186 16.59 -9.84 8.94
N SER A 187 15.81 -10.85 9.32
CA SER A 187 16.17 -12.25 9.04
C SER A 187 16.16 -12.60 7.54
N PHE A 188 15.45 -11.83 6.71
CA PHE A 188 15.41 -12.00 5.25
C PHE A 188 16.58 -11.32 4.54
N LEU A 189 17.07 -10.18 5.04
CA LEU A 189 18.17 -9.41 4.41
C LEU A 189 19.54 -10.11 4.52
N ASN A 190 19.70 -11.03 5.47
CA ASN A 190 20.98 -11.70 5.76
C ASN A 190 21.24 -12.99 4.94
N LEU A 191 20.42 -13.32 3.95
CA LEU A 191 20.39 -14.69 3.43
C LEU A 191 21.27 -15.04 2.23
N MET A 192 22.00 -14.14 1.55
CA MET A 192 22.94 -14.58 0.49
C MET A 192 24.16 -13.67 0.28
N PRO A 193 25.35 -14.02 0.80
CA PRO A 193 26.60 -13.46 0.29
C PRO A 193 26.89 -14.05 -1.10
N GLN A 194 26.73 -13.24 -2.14
CA GLN A 194 27.09 -13.63 -3.51
C GLN A 194 28.62 -13.66 -3.67
N LYS A 195 29.14 -14.70 -4.32
CA LYS A 195 30.54 -14.78 -4.76
C LYS A 195 30.62 -14.37 -6.22
N CYS A 196 31.73 -13.76 -6.62
CA CYS A 196 31.99 -13.32 -7.98
C CYS A 196 33.40 -13.71 -8.44
N TYR A 197 33.62 -13.76 -9.75
CA TYR A 197 34.92 -14.00 -10.34
C TYR A 197 35.58 -12.68 -10.70
N VAL A 198 36.80 -12.46 -10.22
CA VAL A 198 37.61 -11.29 -10.54
C VAL A 198 38.97 -11.71 -11.09
N LEU A 199 39.56 -10.86 -11.93
CA LEU A 199 40.94 -10.96 -12.37
C LEU A 199 41.81 -10.05 -11.50
N ARG A 200 42.65 -10.66 -10.65
CA ARG A 200 43.66 -9.99 -9.82
C ARG A 200 45.00 -10.68 -9.99
N ASP A 201 46.10 -9.93 -10.03
CA ASP A 201 47.46 -10.45 -10.27
C ASP A 201 47.59 -11.35 -11.52
N GLY A 202 46.78 -11.10 -12.56
CA GLY A 202 46.70 -11.90 -13.79
C GLY A 202 46.07 -13.28 -13.63
N LYS A 203 45.36 -13.54 -12.52
CA LYS A 203 44.67 -14.80 -12.24
C LYS A 203 43.19 -14.56 -11.97
N SER A 204 42.36 -15.47 -12.46
CA SER A 204 40.93 -15.50 -12.10
C SER A 204 40.78 -16.09 -10.69
N VAL A 205 40.22 -15.31 -9.76
CA VAL A 205 40.00 -15.67 -8.36
C VAL A 205 38.53 -15.44 -8.01
N GLN A 206 37.94 -16.37 -7.26
CA GLN A 206 36.58 -16.20 -6.75
C GLN A 206 36.61 -15.52 -5.38
N ILE A 207 35.99 -14.34 -5.26
CA ILE A 207 35.93 -13.57 -4.03
C ILE A 207 34.47 -13.27 -3.61
N PRO A 208 34.20 -12.98 -2.33
CA PRO A 208 32.93 -12.40 -1.92
C PRO A 208 32.67 -11.08 -2.67
N ALA A 209 31.44 -10.86 -3.15
CA ALA A 209 31.08 -9.63 -3.86
C ALA A 209 31.24 -8.36 -2.99
N ALA A 210 31.23 -8.51 -1.67
CA ALA A 210 31.48 -7.43 -0.72
C ALA A 210 32.94 -6.90 -0.75
N ASP A 211 33.90 -7.72 -1.19
CA ASP A 211 35.33 -7.37 -1.21
C ASP A 211 35.78 -6.75 -2.55
N LEU A 212 34.81 -6.42 -3.40
CA LEU A 212 34.99 -5.88 -4.73
C LEU A 212 35.23 -4.37 -4.68
N VAL A 213 36.21 -3.86 -5.43
CA VAL A 213 36.60 -2.43 -5.38
C VAL A 213 36.59 -1.79 -6.76
N LEU A 214 36.61 -0.46 -6.79
CA LEU A 214 36.71 0.32 -8.01
C LEU A 214 37.97 -0.07 -8.81
N GLY A 215 37.79 -0.34 -10.10
CA GLY A 215 38.83 -0.80 -11.02
C GLY A 215 39.08 -2.30 -11.05
N ASP A 216 38.43 -3.12 -10.21
CA ASP A 216 38.54 -4.58 -10.39
C ASP A 216 38.01 -4.99 -11.77
N ILE A 217 38.60 -6.05 -12.34
CA ILE A 217 38.09 -6.67 -13.56
C ILE A 217 37.21 -7.83 -13.15
N VAL A 218 35.93 -7.77 -13.50
CA VAL A 218 34.93 -8.81 -13.21
C VAL A 218 34.72 -9.66 -14.45
N PHE A 219 34.67 -10.97 -14.24
CA PHE A 219 34.23 -11.93 -15.24
C PHE A 219 32.82 -12.41 -14.89
N ALA A 220 31.89 -12.27 -15.83
CA ALA A 220 30.51 -12.70 -15.67
C ALA A 220 30.09 -13.58 -16.85
N ARG A 221 29.47 -14.73 -16.55
CA ARG A 221 28.97 -15.69 -17.53
C ARG A 221 27.48 -15.96 -17.32
N MET A 222 26.86 -16.64 -18.28
CA MET A 222 25.47 -17.09 -18.19
C MET A 222 25.15 -17.71 -16.81
N GLY A 223 24.15 -17.15 -16.14
CA GLY A 223 23.69 -17.55 -14.81
C GLY A 223 24.25 -16.71 -13.65
N ASP A 224 25.32 -15.94 -13.85
CA ASP A 224 25.90 -15.09 -12.82
C ASP A 224 25.15 -13.75 -12.72
N LYS A 225 25.04 -13.20 -11.50
CA LYS A 225 24.62 -11.82 -11.28
C LYS A 225 25.81 -10.89 -11.32
N ILE A 226 25.61 -9.72 -11.89
CA ILE A 226 26.61 -8.66 -11.94
C ILE A 226 26.78 -8.06 -10.53
N PRO A 227 27.98 -8.13 -9.91
CA PRO A 227 28.18 -7.80 -8.49
C PRO A 227 28.29 -6.30 -8.18
N ALA A 228 28.57 -5.47 -9.19
CA ALA A 228 28.77 -4.02 -9.10
C ALA A 228 28.50 -3.41 -10.48
N ASP A 229 28.38 -2.08 -10.59
CA ASP A 229 28.25 -1.49 -11.93
C ASP A 229 29.60 -1.59 -12.64
N ILE A 230 29.58 -2.22 -13.83
CA ILE A 230 30.76 -2.48 -14.64
C ILE A 230 30.62 -1.86 -16.03
N MET A 231 31.75 -1.40 -16.56
CA MET A 231 31.89 -1.04 -17.98
C MET A 231 32.48 -2.22 -18.75
N VAL A 232 31.74 -2.74 -19.72
CA VAL A 232 32.11 -3.92 -20.51
C VAL A 232 33.19 -3.53 -21.52
N PHE A 233 34.32 -4.24 -21.51
CA PHE A 233 35.41 -4.03 -22.48
C PHE A 233 35.64 -5.21 -23.42
N ALA A 234 35.14 -6.39 -23.07
CA ALA A 234 35.14 -7.57 -23.94
C ALA A 234 33.92 -8.43 -23.62
N CYS A 235 33.19 -8.87 -24.65
CA CYS A 235 32.02 -9.71 -24.47
C CYS A 235 31.77 -10.59 -25.70
N THR A 236 31.22 -11.79 -25.47
CA THR A 236 30.80 -12.73 -26.51
C THR A 236 29.30 -12.97 -26.35
N ASP A 237 28.48 -12.36 -27.22
CA ASP A 237 27.02 -12.46 -27.22
C ASP A 237 26.37 -12.24 -25.83
N MET A 238 26.95 -11.35 -25.02
CA MET A 238 26.50 -11.10 -23.66
C MET A 238 25.14 -10.40 -23.67
N LYS A 239 24.15 -11.00 -23.00
CA LYS A 239 22.84 -10.39 -22.74
C LYS A 239 22.55 -10.41 -21.26
N VAL A 240 22.01 -9.31 -20.74
CA VAL A 240 21.66 -9.19 -19.32
C VAL A 240 20.17 -8.90 -19.15
N ASP A 241 19.58 -9.49 -18.12
CA ASP A 241 18.25 -9.16 -17.66
C ASP A 241 18.33 -7.97 -16.70
N ASN A 242 17.74 -6.87 -17.14
CA ASN A 242 17.63 -5.63 -16.38
C ASN A 242 16.27 -5.49 -15.67
N SER A 243 15.46 -6.56 -15.61
CA SER A 243 14.12 -6.56 -14.99
C SER A 243 14.10 -5.98 -13.58
N SER A 244 15.16 -6.17 -12.82
CA SER A 244 15.28 -5.57 -11.49
C SER A 244 15.26 -4.03 -11.53
N LEU A 245 15.88 -3.41 -12.53
CA LEU A 245 16.04 -1.96 -12.66
C LEU A 245 14.96 -1.30 -13.53
N THR A 246 14.55 -1.96 -14.62
CA THR A 246 13.60 -1.40 -15.61
C THR A 246 12.20 -1.98 -15.45
N GLY A 247 12.05 -3.14 -14.80
CA GLY A 247 10.80 -3.92 -14.78
C GLY A 247 10.57 -4.72 -16.06
N GLU A 248 11.49 -4.66 -17.04
CA GLU A 248 11.39 -5.38 -18.31
C GLU A 248 12.21 -6.66 -18.28
N THR A 249 11.60 -7.79 -18.62
CA THR A 249 12.26 -9.11 -18.69
C THR A 249 12.91 -9.43 -20.03
N ASP A 250 12.85 -8.49 -20.98
CA ASP A 250 13.55 -8.65 -22.25
C ASP A 250 15.06 -8.50 -22.05
N PRO A 251 15.86 -9.53 -22.38
CA PRO A 251 17.31 -9.45 -22.24
C PRO A 251 17.89 -8.35 -23.13
N GLN A 252 18.69 -7.47 -22.54
CA GLN A 252 19.35 -6.37 -23.23
C GLN A 252 20.75 -6.78 -23.67
N ASP A 253 21.09 -6.48 -24.92
CA ASP A 253 22.41 -6.77 -25.50
C ASP A 253 23.50 -5.89 -24.86
N ARG A 254 24.65 -6.49 -24.57
CA ARG A 254 25.85 -5.79 -24.13
C ARG A 254 26.94 -5.85 -25.20
N ALA A 255 27.59 -4.71 -25.40
CA ALA A 255 28.62 -4.50 -26.40
C ALA A 255 29.69 -3.55 -25.86
N VAL A 256 30.90 -3.60 -26.41
CA VAL A 256 32.00 -2.71 -26.00
C VAL A 256 31.74 -1.25 -26.40
N VAL A 257 31.05 -1.05 -27.52
CA VAL A 257 30.72 0.28 -28.05
C VAL A 257 29.38 0.74 -27.52
N ASN A 258 29.28 2.04 -27.24
CA ASN A 258 28.04 2.68 -26.83
C ASN A 258 27.35 3.40 -27.98
N ASP A 259 26.04 3.19 -28.11
CA ASP A 259 25.20 3.79 -29.15
C ASP A 259 24.18 4.78 -28.54
N HIS A 260 24.03 4.81 -27.21
CA HIS A 260 22.95 5.52 -26.51
C HIS A 260 23.50 6.62 -25.58
N LYS A 261 22.77 7.73 -25.49
CA LYS A 261 23.07 8.81 -24.52
C LYS A 261 22.59 8.47 -23.12
N ASN A 262 21.44 7.82 -23.00
CA ASN A 262 20.88 7.40 -21.71
C ASN A 262 21.72 6.24 -21.14
N PRO A 263 22.28 6.36 -19.92
CA PRO A 263 23.12 5.32 -19.38
C PRO A 263 22.40 3.99 -19.13
N LEU A 264 21.11 4.00 -18.76
CA LEU A 264 20.34 2.76 -18.52
C LEU A 264 20.16 1.91 -19.78
N GLU A 265 20.20 2.55 -20.95
CA GLU A 265 20.12 1.93 -22.28
C GLU A 265 21.50 1.66 -22.90
N ALA A 266 22.58 2.17 -22.29
CA ALA A 266 23.92 2.08 -22.83
C ALA A 266 24.41 0.62 -22.86
N ARG A 267 24.83 0.14 -24.03
CA ARG A 267 25.21 -1.27 -24.22
C ARG A 267 26.55 -1.64 -23.58
N ASN A 268 27.40 -0.66 -23.31
CA ASN A 268 28.71 -0.84 -22.68
C ASN A 268 28.68 -0.82 -21.15
N LEU A 269 27.50 -0.72 -20.52
CA LEU A 269 27.35 -0.84 -19.07
C LEU A 269 26.58 -2.10 -18.70
N ALA A 270 26.97 -2.75 -17.60
CA ALA A 270 26.14 -3.72 -16.92
C ALA A 270 26.04 -3.34 -15.43
N PHE A 271 24.85 -3.51 -14.85
CA PHE A 271 24.52 -2.92 -13.56
C PHE A 271 24.48 -3.93 -12.43
N ASN A 272 24.77 -3.49 -11.22
CA ASN A 272 24.66 -4.30 -10.01
C ASN A 272 23.27 -4.95 -9.89
N GLY A 273 23.24 -6.26 -9.71
CA GLY A 273 22.02 -7.05 -9.53
C GLY A 273 21.41 -7.62 -10.82
N SER A 274 21.82 -7.13 -12.00
CA SER A 274 21.38 -7.69 -13.29
C SER A 274 21.90 -9.12 -13.48
N LEU A 275 21.07 -9.99 -14.05
CA LEU A 275 21.41 -11.40 -14.32
C LEU A 275 21.96 -11.54 -15.74
N VAL A 276 23.08 -12.24 -15.94
CA VAL A 276 23.56 -12.59 -17.28
C VAL A 276 22.74 -13.76 -17.81
N VAL A 277 21.91 -13.50 -18.83
CA VAL A 277 20.99 -14.48 -19.41
C VAL A 277 21.68 -15.30 -20.49
N ASN A 278 22.62 -14.71 -21.21
CA ASN A 278 23.32 -15.37 -22.31
C ASN A 278 24.72 -14.76 -22.47
N GLY A 279 25.63 -15.55 -23.05
CA GLY A 279 27.00 -15.15 -23.34
C GLY A 279 27.87 -14.99 -22.09
N GLU A 280 29.01 -14.37 -22.29
CA GLU A 280 29.98 -14.04 -21.24
C GLU A 280 30.65 -12.70 -21.54
N GLY A 281 31.14 -12.03 -20.49
CA GLY A 281 31.82 -10.75 -20.64
C GLY A 281 32.74 -10.40 -19.49
N TYR A 282 33.67 -9.52 -19.80
CA TYR A 282 34.63 -8.90 -18.89
C TYR A 282 34.34 -7.41 -18.80
N GLY A 283 34.30 -6.90 -17.57
CA GLY A 283 34.07 -5.48 -17.33
C GLY A 283 34.90 -4.93 -16.18
N ILE A 284 35.20 -3.63 -16.27
CA ILE A 284 35.89 -2.87 -15.22
C ILE A 284 34.84 -2.32 -14.26
N VAL A 285 35.04 -2.49 -12.96
CA VAL A 285 34.17 -1.93 -11.92
C VAL A 285 34.30 -0.42 -11.89
N ILE A 286 33.20 0.26 -12.20
CA ILE A 286 33.12 1.72 -12.20
C ILE A 286 32.46 2.28 -10.93
N ARG A 287 31.55 1.53 -10.30
CA ARG A 287 30.86 1.95 -9.07
C ARG A 287 30.59 0.76 -8.15
N THR A 288 30.68 0.99 -6.84
CA THR A 288 30.45 -0.02 -5.78
C THR A 288 29.49 0.52 -4.71
N GLY A 289 28.82 -0.39 -4.00
CA GLY A 289 27.95 -0.09 -2.87
C GLY A 289 26.83 0.91 -3.21
N ASP A 290 26.64 1.90 -2.34
CA ASP A 290 25.64 2.96 -2.46
C ASP A 290 25.77 3.81 -3.73
N ASN A 291 26.96 3.85 -4.35
CA ASN A 291 27.21 4.64 -5.55
C ASN A 291 26.69 3.96 -6.83
N THR A 292 26.41 2.66 -6.78
CA THR A 292 25.82 1.93 -7.92
C THR A 292 24.42 2.45 -8.25
N VAL A 293 23.91 2.21 -9.46
CA VAL A 293 22.54 2.59 -9.85
C VAL A 293 21.52 2.01 -8.87
N LEU A 294 21.68 0.73 -8.52
CA LEU A 294 20.83 0.05 -7.54
C LEU A 294 20.96 0.70 -6.16
N GLY A 295 22.18 1.05 -5.73
CA GLY A 295 22.45 1.73 -4.48
C GLY A 295 21.86 3.14 -4.40
N GLN A 296 21.87 3.88 -5.50
CA GLN A 296 21.24 5.20 -5.59
C GLN A 296 19.71 5.09 -5.49
N ILE A 297 19.10 4.10 -6.15
CA ILE A 297 17.66 3.82 -6.03
C ILE A 297 17.30 3.39 -4.60
N ALA A 298 18.11 2.53 -3.98
CA ALA A 298 17.93 2.14 -2.58
C ALA A 298 18.10 3.34 -1.64
N GLY A 299 19.06 4.22 -1.89
CA GLY A 299 19.28 5.46 -1.14
C GLY A 299 18.15 6.49 -1.30
N LEU A 300 17.54 6.60 -2.48
CA LEU A 300 16.32 7.38 -2.70
C LEU A 300 15.17 6.82 -1.87
N THR A 301 15.01 5.50 -1.87
CA THR A 301 13.99 4.79 -1.09
C THR A 301 14.19 5.00 0.41
N ALA A 302 15.43 4.88 0.90
CA ALA A 302 15.76 5.09 2.31
C ALA A 302 15.60 6.55 2.77
N SER A 303 15.76 7.51 1.86
CA SER A 303 15.59 8.95 2.16
C SER A 303 14.13 9.43 2.18
N GLU A 304 13.19 8.64 1.66
CA GLU A 304 11.77 8.99 1.71
C GLU A 304 11.18 8.56 3.06
N ASP A 305 10.75 9.56 3.84
CA ASP A 305 10.01 9.32 5.07
C ASP A 305 8.64 8.69 4.74
N PRO A 306 8.31 7.51 5.30
CA PRO A 306 6.95 7.01 5.25
C PRO A 306 6.07 8.01 6.01
N GLY A 307 5.12 8.62 5.33
CA GLY A 307 4.20 9.57 5.96
C GLY A 307 3.42 8.91 7.10
N LYS A 308 2.90 9.72 8.04
CA LYS A 308 1.99 9.19 9.08
C LYS A 308 0.73 8.60 8.41
N SER A 309 0.38 7.38 8.80
CA SER A 309 -0.82 6.69 8.33
C SER A 309 -2.10 7.47 8.68
N PRO A 310 -3.19 7.31 7.91
CA PRO A 310 -4.48 7.95 8.19
C PRO A 310 -4.99 7.66 9.60
N LEU A 311 -4.91 6.39 10.03
CA LEU A 311 -5.32 5.99 11.39
C LEU A 311 -4.47 6.67 12.47
N SER A 312 -3.15 6.71 12.31
CA SER A 312 -2.26 7.36 13.30
C SER A 312 -2.60 8.85 13.47
N LYS A 313 -2.85 9.56 12.36
CA LYS A 313 -3.27 10.97 12.41
C LYS A 313 -4.60 11.14 13.16
N GLU A 314 -5.56 10.25 12.92
CA GLU A 314 -6.87 10.33 13.57
C GLU A 314 -6.84 9.97 15.05
N ILE A 315 -6.01 8.99 15.43
CA ILE A 315 -5.76 8.70 16.84
C ILE A 315 -5.12 9.91 17.51
N ASP A 316 -4.06 10.50 16.93
CA ASP A 316 -3.40 11.69 17.46
C ASP A 316 -4.39 12.85 17.67
N ASP A 317 -5.24 13.13 16.69
CA ASP A 317 -6.23 14.20 16.78
C ASP A 317 -7.31 13.90 17.82
N PHE A 318 -7.72 12.64 17.92
CA PHE A 318 -8.62 12.18 18.96
C PHE A 318 -8.00 12.33 20.37
N VAL A 319 -6.72 11.96 20.55
CA VAL A 319 -6.02 12.15 21.84
C VAL A 319 -5.98 13.62 22.21
N LYS A 320 -5.69 14.51 21.25
CA LYS A 320 -5.70 15.96 21.49
C LYS A 320 -7.08 16.46 21.94
N ILE A 321 -8.15 15.98 21.32
CA ILE A 321 -9.53 16.34 21.71
C ILE A 321 -9.79 15.93 23.16
N ILE A 322 -9.50 14.67 23.52
CA ILE A 322 -9.69 14.19 24.89
C ILE A 322 -8.80 14.96 25.87
N ALA A 323 -7.52 15.14 25.56
CA ALA A 323 -6.59 15.89 26.41
C ALA A 323 -7.10 17.33 26.67
N THR A 324 -7.67 17.96 25.64
CA THR A 324 -8.22 19.31 25.74
C THR A 324 -9.46 19.34 26.64
N ILE A 325 -10.37 18.37 26.49
CA ILE A 325 -11.56 18.23 27.33
C ILE A 325 -11.16 17.94 28.78
N ALA A 326 -10.24 16.99 29.01
CA ALA A 326 -9.72 16.63 30.32
C ALA A 326 -9.10 17.82 31.04
N PHE A 327 -8.23 18.59 30.35
CA PHE A 327 -7.55 19.73 30.94
C PHE A 327 -8.51 20.90 31.21
N THR A 328 -9.42 21.19 30.26
CA THR A 328 -10.38 22.29 30.42
C THR A 328 -11.37 21.99 31.54
N THR A 329 -11.90 20.77 31.62
CA THR A 329 -12.79 20.38 32.71
C THR A 329 -12.05 20.37 34.05
N ALA A 330 -10.84 19.81 34.13
CA ALA A 330 -10.03 19.83 35.35
C ALA A 330 -9.76 21.26 35.85
N ILE A 331 -9.44 22.22 34.95
CA ILE A 331 -9.27 23.63 35.32
C ILE A 331 -10.57 24.24 35.81
N VAL A 332 -11.66 24.07 35.07
CA VAL A 332 -12.97 24.62 35.45
C VAL A 332 -13.38 24.11 36.83
N PHE A 333 -13.16 22.82 37.11
CA PHE A 333 -13.48 22.25 38.42
C PHE A 333 -12.50 22.63 39.51
N PHE A 334 -11.23 22.80 39.19
CA PHE A 334 -10.28 23.39 40.11
C PHE A 334 -10.72 24.80 40.51
N LEU A 335 -11.18 25.61 39.57
CA LEU A 335 -11.69 26.96 39.85
C LEU A 335 -12.98 26.92 40.67
N ILE A 336 -13.95 26.08 40.29
CA ILE A 336 -15.21 25.92 41.05
C ILE A 336 -14.93 25.44 42.46
N GLY A 337 -14.10 24.40 42.61
CA GLY A 337 -13.67 23.87 43.91
C GLY A 337 -12.91 24.91 44.72
N TYR A 338 -12.03 25.69 44.09
CA TYR A 338 -11.37 26.81 44.73
C TYR A 338 -12.39 27.84 45.23
N PHE A 339 -13.32 28.33 44.40
CA PHE A 339 -14.30 29.33 44.84
C PHE A 339 -15.32 28.80 45.87
N ALA A 340 -15.71 27.53 45.80
CA ALA A 340 -16.71 26.92 46.67
C ALA A 340 -16.12 26.42 48.00
N LEU A 341 -14.94 25.80 47.99
CA LEU A 341 -14.34 25.12 49.15
C LEU A 341 -13.26 25.97 49.85
N TYR A 342 -12.44 26.72 49.11
CA TYR A 342 -11.37 27.54 49.71
C TYR A 342 -11.93 28.64 50.62
N ARG A 343 -13.07 29.22 50.24
CA ARG A 343 -13.73 30.29 50.99
C ARG A 343 -14.30 29.83 52.34
N HIS A 344 -14.54 28.53 52.53
CA HIS A 344 -15.18 27.96 53.72
C HIS A 344 -14.26 27.07 54.58
N GLN A 345 -13.20 26.44 54.04
CA GLN A 345 -12.38 25.45 54.76
C GLN A 345 -10.85 25.69 54.77
N GLY A 346 -10.33 26.81 54.21
CA GLY A 346 -8.90 27.15 54.29
C GLY A 346 -7.97 26.13 53.61
N SER A 347 -6.83 25.78 54.24
CA SER A 347 -5.79 24.90 53.68
C SER A 347 -6.25 23.46 53.37
N ALA A 348 -7.24 22.93 54.09
CA ALA A 348 -7.83 21.61 53.81
C ALA A 348 -8.64 21.60 52.50
N GLY A 349 -9.17 22.76 52.09
CA GLY A 349 -9.89 22.92 50.82
C GLY A 349 -8.99 22.77 49.60
N ILE A 350 -7.70 23.09 49.70
CA ILE A 350 -6.75 22.97 48.57
C ILE A 350 -6.46 21.50 48.26
N SER A 351 -6.21 20.68 49.28
CA SER A 351 -5.96 19.25 49.10
C SER A 351 -7.17 18.55 48.48
N ASN A 352 -8.37 18.81 49.01
CA ASN A 352 -9.61 18.26 48.47
C ASN A 352 -9.85 18.72 47.02
N THR A 353 -9.69 20.02 46.73
CA THR A 353 -9.85 20.57 45.37
C THR A 353 -8.86 19.96 44.37
N LEU A 354 -7.60 19.74 44.78
CA LEU A 354 -6.59 19.07 43.96
C LEU A 354 -6.94 17.60 43.72
N ASN A 355 -7.37 16.87 44.76
CA ASN A 355 -7.81 15.48 44.63
C ASN A 355 -8.96 15.36 43.61
N PHE A 356 -9.93 16.29 43.65
CA PHE A 356 -11.04 16.30 42.69
C PHE A 356 -10.60 16.66 41.27
N ALA A 357 -9.74 17.66 41.11
CA ALA A 357 -9.22 18.03 39.80
C ALA A 357 -8.46 16.84 39.15
N ILE A 358 -7.70 16.09 39.95
CA ILE A 358 -7.01 14.87 39.51
C ILE A 358 -8.02 13.76 39.18
N GLY A 359 -9.03 13.54 40.03
CA GLY A 359 -10.06 12.52 39.80
C GLY A 359 -10.85 12.75 38.52
N VAL A 360 -11.26 14.01 38.24
CA VAL A 360 -11.91 14.38 36.98
C VAL A 360 -10.96 14.25 35.81
N PHE A 361 -9.70 14.65 35.96
CA PHE A 361 -8.69 14.51 34.92
C PHE A 361 -8.50 13.05 34.50
N VAL A 362 -8.34 12.14 35.47
CA VAL A 362 -8.19 10.69 35.24
C VAL A 362 -9.45 10.11 34.57
N ALA A 363 -10.65 10.49 35.02
CA ALA A 363 -11.91 10.00 34.46
C ALA A 363 -12.16 10.34 32.98
N TRP A 364 -11.41 11.30 32.42
CA TRP A 364 -11.47 11.63 30.98
C TRP A 364 -10.45 10.87 30.14
N VAL A 365 -9.42 10.27 30.73
CA VAL A 365 -8.32 9.62 29.99
C VAL A 365 -8.65 8.14 29.84
N PRO A 366 -9.04 7.64 28.65
CA PRO A 366 -9.36 6.24 28.47
C PRO A 366 -8.07 5.39 28.42
N GLU A 367 -7.65 4.83 29.56
CA GLU A 367 -6.33 4.21 29.70
C GLU A 367 -6.18 2.90 28.91
N GLY A 368 -7.28 2.16 28.73
CA GLY A 368 -7.31 0.89 27.98
C GLY A 368 -7.36 1.04 26.46
N LEU A 369 -7.66 2.24 25.95
CA LEU A 369 -7.98 2.42 24.53
C LEU A 369 -6.79 2.21 23.58
N PRO A 370 -5.57 2.75 23.82
CA PRO A 370 -4.43 2.52 22.93
C PRO A 370 -4.07 1.03 22.81
N ALA A 371 -4.09 0.30 23.93
CA ALA A 371 -3.86 -1.13 23.97
C ALA A 371 -4.93 -1.91 23.18
N THR A 372 -6.19 -1.52 23.34
CA THR A 372 -7.33 -2.12 22.62
C THR A 372 -7.19 -1.96 21.11
N VAL A 373 -6.95 -0.74 20.62
CA VAL A 373 -6.76 -0.46 19.18
C VAL A 373 -5.65 -1.31 18.59
N THR A 374 -4.52 -1.36 19.29
CA THR A 374 -3.34 -2.12 18.87
C THR A 374 -3.60 -3.62 18.77
N MET A 375 -4.27 -4.18 19.77
CA MET A 375 -4.65 -5.60 19.79
C MET A 375 -5.70 -5.94 18.72
N LEU A 376 -6.68 -5.07 18.49
CA LEU A 376 -7.68 -5.23 17.42
C LEU A 376 -7.00 -5.29 16.04
N LEU A 377 -6.07 -4.37 15.76
CA LEU A 377 -5.28 -4.37 14.52
C LEU A 377 -4.41 -5.62 14.40
N THR A 378 -3.80 -6.08 15.50
CA THR A 378 -2.98 -7.30 15.52
C THR A 378 -3.81 -8.55 15.17
N ILE A 379 -5.02 -8.66 15.71
CA ILE A 379 -5.93 -9.77 15.41
C ILE A 379 -6.36 -9.73 13.93
N ALA A 380 -6.65 -8.53 13.39
CA ALA A 380 -6.97 -8.34 11.98
C ALA A 380 -5.79 -8.68 11.06
N ALA A 381 -4.58 -8.24 11.39
CA ALA A 381 -3.35 -8.58 10.66
C ALA A 381 -3.13 -10.10 10.60
N LYS A 382 -3.35 -10.80 11.72
CA LYS A 382 -3.27 -12.28 11.77
C LYS A 382 -4.33 -12.94 10.86
N ARG A 383 -5.54 -12.38 10.80
CA ARG A 383 -6.60 -12.86 9.90
C ARG A 383 -6.26 -12.61 8.43
N MET A 384 -5.71 -11.44 8.09
CA MET A 384 -5.21 -11.13 6.74
C MET A 384 -4.08 -12.07 6.32
N ALA A 385 -3.14 -12.37 7.22
CA ALA A 385 -2.05 -13.30 6.94
C ALA A 385 -2.56 -14.71 6.58
N SER A 386 -3.64 -15.17 7.24
CA SER A 386 -4.30 -16.44 6.89
C SER A 386 -4.98 -16.42 5.51
N GLN A 387 -5.14 -15.24 4.91
CA GLN A 387 -5.69 -15.01 3.58
C GLN A 387 -4.60 -14.59 2.57
N ASN A 388 -3.34 -14.94 2.83
CA ASN A 388 -2.15 -14.63 2.02
C ASN A 388 -1.77 -13.15 1.93
N VAL A 389 -2.28 -12.30 2.84
CA VAL A 389 -1.90 -10.87 2.92
C VAL A 389 -1.11 -10.64 4.20
N LEU A 390 0.22 -10.61 4.09
CA LEU A 390 1.12 -10.36 5.21
C LEU A 390 1.30 -8.86 5.42
N VAL A 391 1.10 -8.40 6.65
CA VAL A 391 1.25 -7.00 7.01
C VAL A 391 2.50 -6.82 7.88
N LYS A 392 3.44 -5.96 7.45
CA LYS A 392 4.67 -5.64 8.20
C LYS A 392 4.42 -4.57 9.25
N ASP A 393 3.62 -3.57 8.92
CA ASP A 393 3.20 -2.49 9.81
C ASP A 393 1.70 -2.56 10.09
N LEU A 394 1.31 -2.65 11.36
CA LEU A 394 -0.08 -2.73 11.80
C LEU A 394 -0.94 -1.57 11.29
N THR A 395 -0.35 -0.40 11.02
CA THR A 395 -1.09 0.72 10.44
C THR A 395 -1.52 0.46 8.98
N GLY A 396 -0.84 -0.44 8.28
CA GLY A 396 -1.17 -0.84 6.91
C GLY A 396 -2.47 -1.64 6.81
N VAL A 397 -2.91 -2.28 7.90
CA VAL A 397 -4.18 -3.03 7.96
C VAL A 397 -5.37 -2.11 7.68
N GLU A 398 -5.44 -0.95 8.35
CA GLU A 398 -6.51 0.03 8.16
C GLU A 398 -6.34 0.80 6.85
N THR A 399 -5.10 1.21 6.54
CA THR A 399 -4.81 2.02 5.36
C THR A 399 -5.30 1.34 4.08
N LEU A 400 -5.20 0.02 4.00
CA LEU A 400 -5.72 -0.79 2.89
C LEU A 400 -7.23 -0.63 2.67
N GLY A 401 -8.00 -0.48 3.74
CA GLY A 401 -9.44 -0.23 3.67
C GLY A 401 -9.81 1.21 3.30
N ALA A 402 -8.87 2.15 3.50
CA ALA A 402 -9.03 3.58 3.23
C ALA A 402 -8.53 4.03 1.85
N ILE A 403 -7.89 3.13 1.08
CA ILE A 403 -7.38 3.43 -0.26
C ILE A 403 -8.47 4.01 -1.15
N THR A 404 -8.16 5.11 -1.84
CA THR A 404 -9.03 5.71 -2.87
C THR A 404 -8.44 5.57 -4.28
N LEU A 405 -7.12 5.44 -4.39
CA LEU A 405 -6.40 5.21 -5.64
C LEU A 405 -5.40 4.08 -5.45
N LEU A 406 -5.45 3.07 -6.33
CA LEU A 406 -4.49 1.98 -6.38
C LEU A 406 -3.65 2.11 -7.66
N ALA A 407 -2.39 2.47 -7.49
CA ALA A 407 -1.38 2.47 -8.54
C ALA A 407 -0.80 1.07 -8.66
N THR A 408 -0.89 0.44 -9.82
CA THR A 408 -0.38 -0.92 -10.03
C THR A 408 0.62 -0.97 -11.16
N ASP A 409 1.76 -1.64 -10.92
CA ASP A 409 2.64 -2.04 -12.00
C ASP A 409 1.98 -3.12 -12.88
N LYS A 410 2.42 -3.24 -14.14
CA LYS A 410 1.90 -4.24 -15.08
C LYS A 410 2.64 -5.56 -14.95
N THR A 411 3.95 -5.53 -15.18
CA THR A 411 4.79 -6.74 -15.31
C THR A 411 4.94 -7.40 -13.96
N GLY A 412 4.69 -8.70 -13.85
CA GLY A 412 4.86 -9.45 -12.61
C GLY A 412 3.87 -9.11 -11.49
N THR A 413 3.14 -7.99 -11.58
CA THR A 413 2.06 -7.60 -10.67
C THR A 413 0.68 -7.99 -11.23
N LEU A 414 0.28 -7.46 -12.39
CA LEU A 414 -0.99 -7.79 -13.05
C LEU A 414 -0.85 -8.96 -14.02
N THR A 415 0.31 -9.11 -14.63
CA THR A 415 0.63 -10.20 -15.56
C THR A 415 1.48 -11.26 -14.89
N ARG A 416 1.61 -12.42 -15.54
CA ARG A 416 2.40 -13.54 -15.00
C ARG A 416 3.90 -13.34 -15.18
N ASN A 417 4.32 -12.32 -15.94
CA ASN A 417 5.70 -12.14 -16.38
C ASN A 417 6.22 -13.41 -17.07
N GLN A 418 5.35 -14.04 -17.87
CA GLN A 418 5.62 -15.31 -18.55
C GLN A 418 5.03 -15.24 -19.96
N MET A 419 5.89 -14.99 -20.94
CA MET A 419 5.49 -14.95 -22.34
C MET A 419 4.85 -16.28 -22.76
N THR A 420 3.67 -16.19 -23.35
CA THR A 420 2.83 -17.35 -23.66
C THR A 420 2.24 -17.20 -25.07
N VAL A 421 2.24 -18.28 -25.84
CA VAL A 421 1.67 -18.32 -27.20
C VAL A 421 0.15 -18.17 -27.14
N THR A 422 -0.42 -17.29 -27.96
CA THR A 422 -1.88 -16.99 -27.97
C THR A 422 -2.57 -17.38 -29.26
N ASN A 423 -2.08 -16.89 -30.39
CA ASN A 423 -2.63 -17.18 -31.71
C ASN A 423 -1.52 -17.65 -32.64
N ILE A 424 -1.87 -18.61 -33.49
CA ILE A 424 -1.04 -19.15 -34.56
C ILE A 424 -1.80 -18.95 -35.85
N TRP A 425 -1.13 -18.46 -36.88
CA TRP A 425 -1.69 -18.34 -38.22
C TRP A 425 -0.90 -19.24 -39.16
N SER A 426 -1.54 -20.26 -39.70
CA SER A 426 -0.92 -21.23 -40.62
C SER A 426 -1.98 -21.72 -41.61
N SER A 427 -1.56 -22.07 -42.82
CA SER A 427 -2.45 -22.45 -43.93
C SER A 427 -3.62 -21.46 -44.14
N LEU A 428 -3.33 -20.16 -44.01
CA LEU A 428 -4.28 -19.03 -44.09
C LEU A 428 -5.37 -18.97 -43.01
N ASN A 429 -5.40 -19.91 -42.06
CA ASN A 429 -6.35 -19.95 -40.94
C ASN A 429 -5.71 -19.48 -39.64
N MET A 430 -6.51 -18.82 -38.79
CA MET A 430 -6.08 -18.41 -37.44
C MET A 430 -6.58 -19.42 -36.40
N TYR A 431 -5.63 -20.03 -35.71
CA TYR A 431 -5.86 -20.93 -34.59
C TYR A 431 -5.57 -20.22 -33.27
N SER A 432 -6.45 -20.39 -32.28
CA SER A 432 -6.17 -19.92 -30.93
C SER A 432 -5.57 -21.03 -30.09
N ALA A 433 -4.34 -20.82 -29.60
CA ALA A 433 -3.61 -21.75 -28.74
C ALA A 433 -4.36 -22.07 -27.43
N PHE A 434 -5.26 -21.18 -27.01
CA PHE A 434 -6.18 -21.40 -25.91
C PHE A 434 -7.59 -21.66 -26.41
N ARG A 435 -8.19 -22.79 -26.00
CA ARG A 435 -9.64 -22.98 -26.10
C ARG A 435 -10.31 -21.92 -25.23
N SER A 436 -10.79 -20.83 -25.81
CA SER A 436 -11.57 -19.79 -25.15
C SER A 436 -12.68 -19.35 -26.10
N THR A 437 -13.91 -19.33 -25.61
CA THR A 437 -15.13 -18.96 -26.37
C THR A 437 -15.14 -17.51 -26.88
N ALA A 438 -14.13 -16.70 -26.52
CA ALA A 438 -14.03 -15.28 -26.87
C ALA A 438 -12.95 -14.95 -27.92
N ASN A 439 -12.18 -15.95 -28.39
CA ASN A 439 -11.15 -15.72 -29.41
C ASN A 439 -11.74 -16.02 -30.79
N ALA A 440 -11.54 -15.09 -31.74
CA ALA A 440 -12.11 -15.14 -33.10
C ALA A 440 -11.45 -16.17 -34.05
N GLY A 441 -10.86 -17.24 -33.52
CA GLY A 441 -10.14 -18.26 -34.30
C GLY A 441 -10.68 -19.66 -34.08
N GLU A 442 -10.35 -20.57 -34.99
CA GLU A 442 -10.70 -21.99 -34.86
C GLU A 442 -9.97 -22.62 -33.65
N PRO A 443 -10.57 -23.62 -32.98
CA PRO A 443 -9.93 -24.30 -31.87
C PRO A 443 -8.63 -24.96 -32.33
N PHE A 444 -7.54 -24.71 -31.61
CA PHE A 444 -6.27 -25.37 -31.87
C PHE A 444 -6.39 -26.89 -31.75
N ASP A 445 -5.95 -27.59 -32.79
CA ASP A 445 -5.67 -29.01 -32.81
C ASP A 445 -4.25 -29.25 -33.30
N ALA A 446 -3.53 -30.17 -32.65
CA ALA A 446 -2.12 -30.43 -32.96
C ALA A 446 -1.93 -31.11 -34.33
N SER A 447 -2.99 -31.74 -34.86
CA SER A 447 -3.04 -32.37 -36.18
C SER A 447 -3.47 -31.44 -37.32
N SER A 448 -3.82 -30.18 -37.05
CA SER A 448 -4.21 -29.25 -38.12
C SER A 448 -3.06 -28.96 -39.09
N PRO A 449 -3.33 -28.74 -40.40
CA PRO A 449 -2.28 -28.53 -41.39
C PRO A 449 -1.35 -27.37 -41.03
N GLY A 450 -0.03 -27.58 -41.18
CA GLY A 450 1.03 -26.61 -40.84
C GLY A 450 1.33 -26.41 -39.35
N ILE A 451 0.48 -26.88 -38.43
CA ILE A 451 0.74 -26.81 -36.97
C ILE A 451 1.89 -27.72 -36.52
N PRO A 452 2.01 -28.99 -37.00
CA PRO A 452 3.15 -29.84 -36.68
C PRO A 452 4.50 -29.19 -37.04
N GLU A 453 4.56 -28.47 -38.15
CA GLU A 453 5.73 -27.74 -38.62
C GLU A 453 6.05 -26.58 -37.67
N VAL A 454 5.05 -25.77 -37.29
CA VAL A 454 5.21 -24.70 -36.29
C VAL A 454 5.73 -25.26 -34.96
N LEU A 455 5.17 -26.37 -34.47
CA LEU A 455 5.59 -27.03 -33.25
C LEU A 455 7.03 -27.57 -33.36
N SER A 456 7.41 -28.09 -34.53
CA SER A 456 8.77 -28.57 -34.79
C SER A 456 9.80 -27.44 -34.81
N ILE A 457 9.48 -26.30 -35.44
CA ILE A 457 10.36 -25.12 -35.45
C ILE A 457 10.43 -24.50 -34.05
N ALA A 458 9.33 -24.43 -33.32
CA ALA A 458 9.28 -23.87 -31.96
C ALA A 458 10.14 -24.66 -30.97
N SER A 459 10.21 -26.00 -31.13
CA SER A 459 10.99 -26.90 -30.28
C SER A 459 12.46 -27.01 -30.69
N LEU A 460 12.74 -27.28 -31.97
CA LEU A 460 14.08 -27.60 -32.47
C LEU A 460 14.94 -26.36 -32.70
N CYS A 461 14.33 -25.29 -33.24
CA CYS A 461 15.02 -24.02 -33.49
C CYS A 461 15.06 -23.16 -32.22
N SER A 462 15.49 -23.73 -31.09
CA SER A 462 15.63 -23.04 -29.80
C SER A 462 16.93 -23.45 -29.08
N ARG A 463 17.40 -22.56 -28.20
CA ARG A 463 18.45 -22.83 -27.22
C ARG A 463 17.90 -22.99 -25.81
N ALA A 464 16.62 -22.72 -25.60
CA ALA A 464 15.97 -22.84 -24.32
C ALA A 464 15.92 -24.31 -23.86
N LYS A 465 16.18 -24.55 -22.57
CA LYS A 465 16.17 -25.89 -21.96
C LYS A 465 15.41 -25.87 -20.64
N PHE A 466 14.83 -27.00 -20.26
CA PHE A 466 14.30 -27.14 -18.91
C PHE A 466 15.44 -27.35 -17.91
N ASP A 467 15.34 -26.74 -16.73
CA ASP A 467 16.30 -26.91 -15.63
C ASP A 467 16.38 -28.37 -15.16
N ARG A 468 15.23 -29.05 -15.11
CA ARG A 468 15.10 -30.39 -14.53
C ARG A 468 13.98 -31.20 -15.19
N MET A 469 14.01 -32.53 -15.04
CA MET A 469 13.14 -33.47 -15.77
C MET A 469 12.19 -34.27 -14.87
N ASP A 470 12.42 -34.20 -13.57
CA ASP A 470 11.77 -34.96 -12.48
C ASP A 470 10.37 -34.45 -12.10
N VAL A 471 10.04 -33.20 -12.44
CA VAL A 471 8.71 -32.60 -12.22
C VAL A 471 7.90 -32.48 -13.52
N PRO A 472 6.56 -32.37 -13.48
CA PRO A 472 5.74 -32.15 -14.67
C PRO A 472 6.13 -30.89 -15.46
N ILE A 473 5.97 -30.92 -16.79
CA ILE A 473 6.35 -29.82 -17.72
C ILE A 473 5.81 -28.45 -17.27
N SER A 474 4.61 -28.40 -16.67
CA SER A 474 4.00 -27.15 -16.20
C SER A 474 4.79 -26.46 -15.09
N GLU A 475 5.50 -27.22 -14.25
CA GLU A 475 6.24 -26.73 -13.08
C GLU A 475 7.73 -26.57 -13.36
N ARG A 476 8.23 -27.11 -14.48
CA ARG A 476 9.63 -26.96 -14.88
C ARG A 476 9.94 -25.49 -15.23
N GLN A 477 11.08 -25.01 -14.73
CA GLN A 477 11.64 -23.72 -15.12
C GLN A 477 12.39 -23.87 -16.44
N VAL A 478 12.24 -22.89 -17.33
CA VAL A 478 12.94 -22.85 -18.62
C VAL A 478 14.10 -21.87 -18.50
N LEU A 479 15.29 -22.34 -18.87
CA LEU A 479 16.51 -21.55 -19.01
C LEU A 479 16.58 -21.05 -20.45
N GLY A 480 16.31 -19.78 -20.68
CA GLY A 480 16.29 -19.15 -22.00
C GLY A 480 15.68 -17.75 -21.92
N ASP A 481 15.65 -17.02 -23.04
CA ASP A 481 14.90 -15.76 -23.11
C ASP A 481 13.39 -16.01 -22.99
N ALA A 482 12.64 -14.98 -22.61
CA ALA A 482 11.21 -15.09 -22.37
C ALA A 482 10.45 -15.59 -23.62
N THR A 483 10.85 -15.15 -24.81
CA THR A 483 10.16 -15.51 -26.06
C THR A 483 10.37 -16.98 -26.41
N GLU A 484 11.62 -17.46 -26.37
CA GLU A 484 11.89 -18.89 -26.56
C GLU A 484 11.29 -19.75 -25.45
N SER A 485 11.29 -19.27 -24.21
CA SER A 485 10.67 -19.98 -23.08
C SER A 485 9.17 -20.19 -23.31
N GLY A 486 8.49 -19.18 -23.85
CA GLY A 486 7.07 -19.26 -24.22
C GLY A 486 6.80 -20.26 -25.35
N LEU A 487 7.63 -20.23 -26.40
CA LEU A 487 7.55 -21.17 -27.53
C LEU A 487 7.84 -22.62 -27.10
N THR A 488 8.90 -22.81 -26.33
CA THR A 488 9.34 -24.12 -25.82
C THR A 488 8.28 -24.73 -24.91
N ARG A 489 7.72 -23.93 -23.99
CA ARG A 489 6.63 -24.36 -23.11
C ARG A 489 5.38 -24.74 -23.90
N PHE A 490 5.05 -23.98 -24.95
CA PHE A 490 3.93 -24.29 -25.83
C PHE A 490 4.17 -25.58 -26.63
N ALA A 491 5.36 -25.78 -27.18
CA ALA A 491 5.71 -27.00 -27.90
C ALA A 491 5.71 -28.24 -26.97
N ALA A 492 6.31 -28.13 -25.79
CA ALA A 492 6.38 -29.20 -24.80
C ALA A 492 4.99 -29.62 -24.25
N ALA A 493 4.03 -28.69 -24.20
CA ALA A 493 2.67 -29.02 -23.78
C ALA A 493 1.86 -29.81 -24.82
N ASN A 494 2.24 -29.72 -26.10
CA ASN A 494 1.50 -30.31 -27.22
C ASN A 494 2.20 -31.51 -27.86
N ILE A 495 3.49 -31.72 -27.59
CA ILE A 495 4.26 -32.85 -28.11
C ILE A 495 4.47 -33.89 -27.00
N ALA A 496 4.01 -35.12 -27.20
CA ALA A 496 4.03 -36.17 -26.18
C ALA A 496 5.45 -36.57 -25.73
N ASN A 497 6.43 -36.58 -26.64
CA ASN A 497 7.82 -36.99 -26.38
C ASN A 497 8.80 -35.82 -26.59
N PHE A 498 8.53 -34.67 -25.95
CA PHE A 498 9.35 -33.47 -26.10
C PHE A 498 10.81 -33.68 -25.65
N ASP A 499 11.00 -34.40 -24.54
CA ASP A 499 12.31 -34.56 -23.91
C ASP A 499 13.30 -35.38 -24.77
N SER A 500 12.81 -36.32 -25.57
CA SER A 500 13.62 -37.14 -26.50
C SER A 500 13.71 -36.56 -27.91
N LEU A 501 13.11 -35.40 -28.15
CA LEU A 501 12.93 -34.84 -29.50
C LEU A 501 14.26 -34.33 -30.09
N SER A 502 15.13 -33.78 -29.25
CA SER A 502 16.49 -33.41 -29.64
C SER A 502 17.36 -34.60 -30.03
N ASP A 503 17.11 -35.77 -29.42
CA ASP A 503 17.82 -37.02 -29.73
C ASP A 503 17.28 -37.66 -31.00
N LEU A 504 15.95 -37.56 -31.23
CA LEU A 504 15.30 -38.04 -32.44
C LEU A 504 15.68 -37.24 -33.69
N TYR A 505 15.82 -35.91 -33.56
CA TYR A 505 16.24 -35.01 -34.63
C TYR A 505 17.51 -34.22 -34.24
N PRO A 506 18.70 -34.85 -34.30
CA PRO A 506 19.96 -34.23 -33.93
C PRO A 506 20.21 -32.92 -34.69
N LYS A 507 20.64 -31.88 -33.95
CA LYS A 507 21.03 -30.57 -34.51
C LYS A 507 22.43 -30.67 -35.12
N VAL A 508 22.54 -30.43 -36.43
CA VAL A 508 23.80 -30.51 -37.20
C VAL A 508 24.47 -29.14 -37.34
N PHE A 509 23.65 -28.09 -37.46
CA PHE A 509 24.12 -26.74 -37.68
C PHE A 509 23.22 -25.71 -37.02
N GLU A 510 23.80 -24.60 -36.58
CA GLU A 510 23.07 -23.49 -35.95
C GLU A 510 23.68 -22.14 -36.31
N VAL A 511 22.78 -21.22 -36.68
CA VAL A 511 23.03 -19.78 -36.72
C VAL A 511 22.15 -19.16 -35.63
N PRO A 512 22.74 -18.70 -34.51
CA PRO A 512 21.97 -18.04 -33.46
C PRO A 512 21.32 -16.76 -33.98
N PHE A 513 20.29 -16.32 -33.27
CA PHE A 513 19.70 -15.01 -33.50
C PHE A 513 20.77 -13.92 -33.35
N ASN A 514 20.88 -13.05 -34.35
CA ASN A 514 21.69 -11.84 -34.28
C ASN A 514 20.86 -10.60 -34.67
N SER A 515 21.25 -9.43 -34.18
CA SER A 515 20.50 -8.18 -34.38
C SER A 515 20.60 -7.65 -35.83
N GLU A 516 21.63 -8.05 -36.58
CA GLU A 516 21.79 -7.72 -37.99
C GLU A 516 20.83 -8.51 -38.89
N ASN A 517 20.77 -9.84 -38.75
CA ASN A 517 19.92 -10.67 -39.60
C ASN A 517 18.47 -10.73 -39.09
N LYS A 518 18.26 -10.62 -37.77
CA LYS A 518 16.97 -10.68 -37.06
C LYS A 518 16.20 -12.00 -37.21
N TRP A 519 16.91 -13.10 -37.41
CA TRP A 519 16.37 -14.46 -37.43
C TRP A 519 17.37 -15.45 -36.83
N ALA A 520 16.87 -16.57 -36.34
CA ALA A 520 17.63 -17.73 -35.91
C ALA A 520 17.33 -18.90 -36.85
N MET A 521 18.33 -19.74 -37.09
CA MET A 521 18.23 -20.86 -38.02
C MET A 521 18.97 -22.08 -37.49
N THR A 522 18.38 -23.25 -37.68
CA THR A 522 18.96 -24.54 -37.31
C THR A 522 18.73 -25.57 -38.41
N ILE A 523 19.66 -26.52 -38.55
CA ILE A 523 19.53 -27.66 -39.47
C ILE A 523 19.54 -28.94 -38.66
N HIS A 524 18.54 -29.78 -38.86
CA HIS A 524 18.33 -31.02 -38.13
C HIS A 524 18.29 -32.23 -39.07
N GLN A 525 18.70 -33.40 -38.59
CA GLN A 525 18.52 -34.69 -39.28
C GLN A 525 17.06 -35.16 -39.17
N LYS A 526 16.16 -34.44 -39.82
CA LYS A 526 14.74 -34.78 -39.95
C LYS A 526 14.52 -35.26 -41.38
N GLU A 527 14.42 -36.58 -41.53
CA GLU A 527 14.21 -37.26 -42.82
C GLU A 527 12.86 -36.87 -43.42
N HIS A 528 12.87 -36.67 -44.73
CA HIS A 528 11.71 -36.34 -45.55
C HIS A 528 11.87 -37.01 -46.93
N PRO A 529 10.81 -37.12 -47.75
CA PRO A 529 10.87 -37.90 -49.00
C PRO A 529 11.98 -37.47 -49.98
N THR A 530 12.39 -36.20 -49.95
CA THR A 530 13.39 -35.64 -50.86
C THR A 530 14.81 -35.56 -50.28
N GLY A 531 15.04 -35.91 -49.01
CA GLY A 531 16.35 -35.78 -48.37
C GLY A 531 16.38 -36.03 -46.85
N LYS A 532 17.57 -35.95 -46.26
CA LYS A 532 17.80 -36.26 -44.83
C LYS A 532 17.75 -35.04 -43.89
N PHE A 533 18.01 -33.85 -44.42
CA PHE A 533 18.17 -32.64 -43.60
C PHE A 533 16.99 -31.67 -43.78
N THR A 534 16.50 -31.11 -42.69
CA THR A 534 15.49 -30.04 -42.70
C THR A 534 16.08 -28.79 -42.06
N LEU A 535 15.96 -27.67 -42.75
CA LEU A 535 16.32 -26.35 -42.25
C LEU A 535 15.08 -25.69 -41.63
N LEU A 536 15.23 -25.20 -40.41
CA LEU A 536 14.18 -24.53 -39.64
C LEU A 536 14.63 -23.11 -39.31
N MET A 537 13.77 -22.12 -39.53
CA MET A 537 14.06 -20.71 -39.30
C MET A 537 12.91 -20.01 -38.60
N LYS A 538 13.23 -19.14 -37.64
CA LYS A 538 12.28 -18.27 -36.94
C LYS A 538 12.87 -16.88 -36.72
N GLY A 539 12.03 -15.84 -36.66
CA GLY A 539 12.55 -14.47 -36.62
C GLY A 539 11.50 -13.39 -36.85
N ALA A 540 12.00 -12.19 -37.13
CA ALA A 540 11.16 -11.02 -37.36
C ALA A 540 10.24 -11.24 -38.57
N PRO A 541 8.92 -10.97 -38.45
CA PRO A 541 7.94 -11.27 -39.49
C PRO A 541 8.33 -10.72 -40.87
N GLU A 542 8.63 -9.42 -40.94
CA GLU A 542 8.99 -8.71 -42.18
C GLU A 542 10.29 -9.20 -42.82
N ARG A 543 11.18 -9.81 -42.04
CA ARG A 543 12.45 -10.35 -42.53
C ARG A 543 12.27 -11.74 -43.13
N ILE A 544 11.54 -12.61 -42.45
CA ILE A 544 11.35 -13.99 -42.92
C ILE A 544 10.52 -14.03 -44.19
N LEU A 545 9.44 -13.23 -44.29
CA LEU A 545 8.61 -13.22 -45.49
C LEU A 545 9.43 -12.89 -46.75
N ARG A 546 10.40 -11.97 -46.65
CA ARG A 546 11.31 -11.60 -47.76
C ARG A 546 12.27 -12.72 -48.18
N LEU A 547 12.55 -13.66 -47.29
CA LEU A 547 13.41 -14.83 -47.57
C LEU A 547 12.61 -16.01 -48.13
N CYS A 548 11.28 -15.95 -48.09
CA CYS A 548 10.40 -17.02 -48.54
C CYS A 548 9.96 -16.84 -49.99
N SER A 549 9.93 -17.93 -50.75
CA SER A 549 9.39 -17.97 -52.13
C SER A 549 8.13 -18.83 -52.24
N ALA A 550 7.87 -19.67 -51.24
CA ALA A 550 6.68 -20.52 -51.14
C ALA A 550 6.00 -20.35 -49.78
N ILE A 551 4.74 -20.77 -49.67
CA ILE A 551 3.93 -20.83 -48.46
C ILE A 551 3.34 -22.23 -48.31
N LEU A 552 3.27 -22.74 -47.08
CA LEU A 552 2.66 -24.02 -46.76
C LEU A 552 1.14 -23.86 -46.61
N ILE A 553 0.37 -24.50 -47.49
CA ILE A 553 -1.09 -24.53 -47.47
C ILE A 553 -1.53 -25.99 -47.56
N ASN A 554 -2.30 -26.48 -46.58
CA ASN A 554 -2.74 -27.88 -46.50
C ASN A 554 -1.58 -28.90 -46.67
N ASP A 555 -0.44 -28.62 -46.03
CA ASP A 555 0.80 -29.41 -46.11
C ASP A 555 1.46 -29.48 -47.50
N GLU A 556 1.01 -28.69 -48.47
CA GLU A 556 1.64 -28.51 -49.77
C GLU A 556 2.34 -27.15 -49.88
N ALA A 557 3.54 -27.13 -50.48
CA ALA A 557 4.30 -25.91 -50.70
C ALA A 557 3.87 -25.22 -52.00
N VAL A 558 3.11 -24.13 -51.88
CA VAL A 558 2.57 -23.33 -53.00
C VAL A 558 3.40 -22.06 -53.19
N PRO A 559 3.63 -21.56 -54.43
CA PRO A 559 4.35 -20.30 -54.66
C PRO A 559 3.69 -19.11 -53.95
N LEU A 560 4.50 -18.21 -53.38
CA LEU A 560 4.00 -17.03 -52.69
C LEU A 560 3.41 -16.02 -53.69
N THR A 561 2.10 -15.75 -53.62
CA THR A 561 1.38 -14.79 -54.48
C THR A 561 1.13 -13.45 -53.76
N ALA A 562 0.79 -12.41 -54.51
CA ALA A 562 0.46 -11.09 -53.95
C ALA A 562 -0.75 -11.11 -53.01
N GLU A 563 -1.72 -12.01 -53.25
CA GLU A 563 -2.88 -12.20 -52.36
C GLU A 563 -2.47 -12.76 -51.00
N HIS A 564 -1.54 -13.72 -50.98
CA HIS A 564 -0.99 -14.28 -49.74
C HIS A 564 -0.23 -13.22 -48.92
N SER A 565 0.55 -12.36 -49.56
CA SER A 565 1.24 -11.25 -48.89
C SER A 565 0.26 -10.25 -48.27
N LYS A 566 -0.86 -9.97 -48.93
CA LYS A 566 -1.89 -9.07 -48.38
C LYS A 566 -2.58 -9.68 -47.15
N ALA A 567 -2.96 -10.96 -47.21
CA ALA A 567 -3.53 -11.68 -46.07
C ALA A 567 -2.57 -11.74 -44.88
N TYR A 568 -1.27 -11.92 -45.16
CA TYR A 568 -0.20 -11.86 -44.17
C TYR A 568 -0.15 -10.50 -43.46
N ASP A 569 -0.16 -9.39 -44.21
CA ASP A 569 -0.07 -8.04 -43.65
C ASP A 569 -1.30 -7.70 -42.78
N GLU A 570 -2.49 -8.09 -43.23
CA GLU A 570 -3.74 -7.94 -42.47
C GLU A 570 -3.68 -8.70 -41.13
N MET A 571 -3.20 -9.95 -41.14
CA MET A 571 -3.09 -10.76 -39.93
C MET A 571 -1.98 -10.28 -38.99
N TYR A 572 -0.84 -9.86 -39.53
CA TYR A 572 0.23 -9.26 -38.76
C TYR A 572 -0.24 -7.99 -38.05
N ALA A 573 -0.93 -7.09 -38.75
CA ALA A 573 -1.51 -5.88 -38.18
C ALA A 573 -2.54 -6.18 -37.09
N LEU A 574 -3.40 -7.20 -37.29
CA LEU A 574 -4.36 -7.64 -36.27
C LEU A 574 -3.66 -8.14 -35.00
N MET A 575 -2.65 -9.00 -35.12
CA MET A 575 -1.91 -9.52 -33.96
C MET A 575 -1.13 -8.42 -33.23
N ALA A 576 -0.50 -7.52 -33.99
CA ALA A 576 0.23 -6.38 -33.43
C ALA A 576 -0.70 -5.40 -32.68
N SER A 577 -1.88 -5.09 -33.24
CA SER A 577 -2.86 -4.20 -32.60
C SER A 577 -3.40 -4.73 -31.26
N LYS A 578 -3.35 -6.05 -31.03
CA LYS A 578 -3.70 -6.69 -29.76
C LYS A 578 -2.57 -6.65 -28.72
N GLY A 579 -1.44 -6.00 -29.04
CA GLY A 579 -0.25 -5.91 -28.19
C GLY A 579 0.55 -7.22 -28.13
N HIS A 580 0.39 -8.11 -29.11
CA HIS A 580 1.12 -9.38 -29.12
C HIS A 580 2.50 -9.22 -29.79
N ARG A 581 3.51 -9.93 -29.28
CA ARG A 581 4.80 -10.12 -29.93
C ARG A 581 4.65 -11.19 -31.02
N VAL A 582 4.87 -10.84 -32.29
CA VAL A 582 4.68 -11.76 -33.42
C VAL A 582 6.02 -12.23 -33.97
N LEU A 583 6.12 -13.53 -34.26
CA LEU A 583 7.27 -14.17 -34.91
C LEU A 583 6.81 -14.92 -36.15
N ALA A 584 7.62 -14.89 -37.20
CA ALA A 584 7.43 -15.72 -38.38
C ALA A 584 8.25 -17.00 -38.32
N PHE A 585 7.70 -18.04 -38.94
CA PHE A 585 8.23 -19.39 -38.96
C PHE A 585 8.35 -19.83 -40.42
N ALA A 586 9.52 -20.34 -40.79
CA ALA A 586 9.80 -20.85 -42.12
C ALA A 586 10.64 -22.13 -42.05
N GLN A 587 10.51 -22.97 -43.07
CA GLN A 587 11.29 -24.19 -43.20
C GLN A 587 11.76 -24.37 -44.64
N LEU A 588 12.79 -25.20 -44.82
CA LEU A 588 13.21 -25.66 -46.14
C LEU A 588 13.65 -27.12 -46.05
N LEU A 589 13.07 -27.94 -46.92
CA LEU A 589 13.44 -29.35 -47.11
C LEU A 589 14.66 -29.39 -48.01
N LEU A 590 15.81 -29.87 -47.50
CA LEU A 590 17.07 -29.88 -48.25
C LEU A 590 17.14 -31.14 -49.14
N PRO A 591 17.16 -31.00 -50.48
CA PRO A 591 17.16 -32.15 -51.37
C PRO A 591 18.49 -32.90 -51.34
N ARG A 592 18.43 -34.23 -51.38
CA ARG A 592 19.60 -35.12 -51.30
C ARG A 592 20.61 -34.89 -52.42
N ASP A 593 20.15 -34.46 -53.60
CA ASP A 593 20.99 -34.18 -54.77
C ASP A 593 21.96 -33.01 -54.53
N GLN A 594 21.55 -32.02 -53.74
CA GLN A 594 22.37 -30.83 -53.43
C GLN A 594 23.06 -30.94 -52.07
N TYR A 595 22.47 -31.69 -51.13
CA TYR A 595 22.95 -31.84 -49.77
C TYR A 595 23.10 -33.34 -49.42
N PRO A 596 24.24 -33.97 -49.77
CA PRO A 596 24.49 -35.38 -49.48
C PRO A 596 24.63 -35.64 -47.96
N ASP A 597 24.42 -36.88 -47.54
CA ASP A 597 24.32 -37.28 -46.14
C ASP A 597 25.57 -36.96 -45.27
N ASP A 598 26.75 -36.85 -45.90
CA ASP A 598 28.05 -36.60 -45.23
C ASP A 598 28.46 -35.12 -45.20
N ILE A 599 27.60 -34.19 -45.63
CA ILE A 599 27.94 -32.77 -45.70
C ILE A 599 28.18 -32.15 -44.32
N GLN A 600 29.29 -31.43 -44.18
CA GLN A 600 29.57 -30.61 -42.99
C GLN A 600 29.22 -29.15 -43.26
N PHE A 601 28.25 -28.61 -42.51
CA PHE A 601 27.84 -27.21 -42.63
C PHE A 601 28.84 -26.30 -41.88
N GLU A 602 29.36 -25.27 -42.57
CA GLU A 602 30.35 -24.34 -42.03
C GLU A 602 29.86 -22.88 -42.19
N LYS A 603 30.06 -22.05 -41.15
CA LYS A 603 29.66 -20.63 -41.16
C LYS A 603 30.46 -19.79 -42.16
N GLU A 604 31.76 -20.04 -42.28
CA GLU A 604 32.68 -19.23 -43.11
C GLU A 604 32.45 -19.45 -44.61
N LYS A 605 32.20 -20.70 -45.02
CA LYS A 605 31.95 -21.07 -46.42
C LYS A 605 30.50 -20.79 -46.88
N LYS A 606 29.59 -20.45 -45.96
CA LYS A 606 28.14 -20.23 -46.22
C LYS A 606 27.52 -21.31 -47.12
N ASN A 607 27.80 -22.59 -46.82
CA ASN A 607 27.31 -23.74 -47.60
C ASN A 607 25.87 -24.16 -47.25
N TYR A 608 25.04 -23.22 -46.81
CA TYR A 608 23.65 -23.45 -46.41
C TYR A 608 22.76 -22.38 -47.07
N PRO A 609 21.53 -22.73 -47.48
CA PRO A 609 20.64 -21.80 -48.16
C PRO A 609 20.02 -20.82 -47.15
N THR A 610 19.99 -19.54 -47.51
CA THR A 610 19.37 -18.47 -46.70
C THR A 610 18.14 -17.84 -47.37
N THR A 611 17.86 -18.20 -48.62
CA THR A 611 16.76 -17.68 -49.44
C THR A 611 15.97 -18.84 -50.05
N ASN A 612 14.80 -18.55 -50.62
CA ASN A 612 13.86 -19.54 -51.19
C ASN A 612 13.28 -20.51 -50.15
N LEU A 613 13.01 -20.00 -48.95
CA LEU A 613 12.39 -20.76 -47.87
C LEU A 613 10.87 -20.94 -48.13
N CYS A 614 10.28 -21.93 -47.48
CA CYS A 614 8.83 -22.13 -47.41
C CYS A 614 8.29 -21.51 -46.11
N PHE A 615 7.42 -20.53 -46.23
CA PHE A 615 6.75 -19.89 -45.11
C PHE A 615 5.72 -20.84 -44.48
N VAL A 616 5.80 -21.06 -43.17
CA VAL A 616 4.93 -22.00 -42.44
C VAL A 616 3.80 -21.26 -41.71
N GLY A 617 4.12 -20.15 -41.05
CA GLY A 617 3.12 -19.42 -40.29
C GLY A 617 3.63 -18.27 -39.41
N LEU A 618 2.70 -17.56 -38.80
CA LEU A 618 2.95 -16.57 -37.75
C LEU A 618 2.55 -17.14 -36.39
N VAL A 619 3.35 -16.86 -35.37
CA VAL A 619 3.04 -17.18 -33.97
C VAL A 619 3.07 -15.88 -33.18
N SER A 620 1.99 -15.63 -32.44
CA SER A 620 1.89 -14.46 -31.56
C SER A 620 1.98 -14.89 -30.09
N LEU A 621 2.75 -14.13 -29.32
CA LEU A 621 2.95 -14.31 -27.89
C LEU A 621 2.45 -13.08 -27.15
N GLU A 622 1.90 -13.28 -25.96
CA GLU A 622 1.57 -12.21 -25.03
C GLU A 622 2.07 -12.55 -23.63
N ASP A 623 2.20 -11.55 -22.77
CA ASP A 623 2.30 -11.77 -21.32
C ASP A 623 0.88 -11.73 -20.72
N PRO A 624 0.28 -12.88 -20.39
CA PRO A 624 -1.12 -12.95 -20.03
C PRO A 624 -1.37 -12.42 -18.60
N PRO A 625 -2.55 -11.85 -18.33
CA PRO A 625 -2.90 -11.42 -16.99
C PRO A 625 -2.97 -12.61 -16.02
N LYS A 626 -2.62 -12.35 -14.75
CA LYS A 626 -2.81 -13.29 -13.64
C LYS A 626 -4.30 -13.62 -13.49
N HIS A 627 -4.55 -14.81 -12.94
CA HIS A 627 -5.91 -15.26 -12.69
C HIS A 627 -6.60 -14.38 -11.64
N GLY A 628 -7.88 -14.06 -11.83
CA GLY A 628 -8.66 -13.25 -10.89
C GLY A 628 -8.43 -11.75 -10.98
N VAL A 629 -7.39 -11.25 -11.67
CA VAL A 629 -7.09 -9.81 -11.80
C VAL A 629 -8.25 -9.01 -12.39
N ARG A 630 -8.90 -9.53 -13.43
CA ARG A 630 -10.06 -8.87 -14.05
C ARG A 630 -11.23 -8.70 -13.08
N GLU A 631 -11.60 -9.77 -12.37
CA GLU A 631 -12.63 -9.72 -11.32
C GLU A 631 -12.18 -8.77 -10.20
N ALA A 632 -10.88 -8.74 -9.94
CA ALA A 632 -10.33 -7.97 -8.87
C ALA A 632 -10.48 -6.45 -9.11
N ILE A 633 -10.10 -6.01 -10.29
CA ILE A 633 -10.27 -4.62 -10.73
C ILE A 633 -11.76 -4.24 -10.74
N GLY A 634 -12.63 -5.14 -11.22
CA GLY A 634 -14.08 -4.94 -11.17
C GLY A 634 -14.60 -4.68 -9.75
N ARG A 635 -14.19 -5.51 -8.77
CA ARG A 635 -14.57 -5.33 -7.36
C ARG A 635 -13.96 -4.06 -6.73
N CYS A 636 -12.74 -3.69 -7.07
CA CYS A 636 -12.14 -2.41 -6.64
C CYS A 636 -12.97 -1.23 -7.13
N ARG A 637 -13.37 -1.24 -8.41
CA ARG A 637 -14.22 -0.19 -8.98
C ARG A 637 -15.61 -0.15 -8.34
N SER A 638 -16.24 -1.30 -8.08
CA SER A 638 -17.50 -1.35 -7.31
C SER A 638 -17.38 -0.78 -5.89
N ALA A 639 -16.19 -0.88 -5.30
CA ALA A 639 -15.87 -0.30 -4.00
C ALA A 639 -15.51 1.20 -4.07
N GLY A 640 -15.57 1.81 -5.25
CA GLY A 640 -15.27 3.23 -5.48
C GLY A 640 -13.77 3.54 -5.47
N ILE A 641 -12.92 2.51 -5.57
CA ILE A 641 -11.46 2.66 -5.64
C ILE A 641 -11.07 2.83 -7.10
N ARG A 642 -10.36 3.90 -7.41
CA ARG A 642 -9.77 4.11 -8.74
C ARG A 642 -8.52 3.25 -8.86
N VAL A 643 -8.38 2.53 -9.97
CA VAL A 643 -7.18 1.73 -10.26
C VAL A 643 -6.51 2.36 -11.47
N MET A 644 -5.21 2.57 -11.40
CA MET A 644 -4.41 3.07 -12.52
C MET A 644 -3.18 2.19 -12.75
N MET A 645 -2.77 2.06 -14.00
CA MET A 645 -1.56 1.31 -14.37
C MET A 645 -0.39 2.27 -14.52
N VAL A 646 0.75 1.93 -13.92
CA VAL A 646 2.00 2.69 -14.05
C VAL A 646 3.11 1.72 -14.45
N THR A 647 3.43 1.67 -15.74
CA THR A 647 4.35 0.67 -16.31
C THR A 647 5.47 1.30 -17.15
N GLY A 648 6.60 0.60 -17.23
CA GLY A 648 7.68 0.86 -18.19
C GLY A 648 7.39 0.40 -19.62
N ASP A 649 6.30 -0.35 -19.85
CA ASP A 649 5.97 -0.89 -21.18
C ASP A 649 5.53 0.17 -22.18
N HIS A 650 5.56 -0.22 -23.46
CA HIS A 650 5.00 0.55 -24.56
C HIS A 650 3.49 0.82 -24.37
N PRO A 651 2.99 2.04 -24.69
CA PRO A 651 1.59 2.42 -24.50
C PRO A 651 0.57 1.47 -25.10
N LEU A 652 0.79 1.01 -26.36
CA LEU A 652 -0.13 0.10 -27.04
C LEU A 652 -0.33 -1.23 -26.30
N THR A 653 0.74 -1.78 -25.73
CA THR A 653 0.68 -3.03 -24.95
C THR A 653 -0.02 -2.79 -23.62
N ALA A 654 0.29 -1.68 -22.95
CA ALA A 654 -0.34 -1.29 -21.69
C ALA A 654 -1.86 -1.08 -21.87
N GLU A 655 -2.28 -0.38 -22.93
CA GLU A 655 -3.68 -0.17 -23.27
C GLU A 655 -4.39 -1.50 -23.59
N ALA A 656 -3.79 -2.36 -24.43
CA ALA A 656 -4.37 -3.66 -24.78
C ALA A 656 -4.58 -4.56 -23.55
N ILE A 657 -3.62 -4.60 -22.62
CA ILE A 657 -3.77 -5.31 -21.34
C ILE A 657 -4.80 -4.63 -20.45
N GLY A 658 -4.78 -3.29 -20.36
CA GLY A 658 -5.74 -2.49 -19.60
C GLY A 658 -7.19 -2.75 -20.00
N ARG A 659 -7.47 -2.82 -21.31
CA ARG A 659 -8.80 -3.19 -21.83
C ARG A 659 -9.15 -4.64 -21.50
N LYS A 660 -8.20 -5.58 -21.61
CA LYS A 660 -8.42 -7.00 -21.27
C LYS A 660 -8.79 -7.21 -19.79
N ILE A 661 -8.34 -6.38 -18.87
CA ILE A 661 -8.57 -6.56 -17.42
C ILE A 661 -9.67 -5.64 -16.83
N ASN A 662 -10.45 -4.96 -17.66
CA ASN A 662 -11.47 -3.97 -17.27
C ASN A 662 -10.89 -2.72 -16.58
N LEU A 663 -9.62 -2.39 -16.83
CA LEU A 663 -9.02 -1.13 -16.38
C LEU A 663 -9.49 0.04 -17.25
N ILE A 664 -9.42 -0.13 -18.57
CA ILE A 664 -9.99 0.80 -19.56
C ILE A 664 -11.25 0.15 -20.15
N LEU A 665 -12.36 0.86 -20.08
CA LEU A 665 -13.63 0.51 -20.69
C LEU A 665 -14.04 1.52 -21.76
N SER A 666 -13.64 2.78 -21.58
CA SER A 666 -14.01 3.89 -22.47
C SER A 666 -13.02 4.07 -23.62
N ASP A 667 -13.42 4.86 -24.62
CA ASP A 667 -12.52 5.24 -25.72
C ASP A 667 -11.54 6.34 -25.25
N THR A 668 -10.31 6.29 -25.78
CA THR A 668 -9.28 7.31 -25.54
C THR A 668 -9.48 8.51 -26.48
N LYS A 669 -8.88 9.66 -26.14
CA LYS A 669 -8.94 10.88 -26.96
C LYS A 669 -8.59 10.63 -28.44
N GLU A 670 -7.55 9.84 -28.70
CA GLU A 670 -7.11 9.44 -30.05
C GLU A 670 -8.15 8.58 -30.79
N MET A 671 -8.81 7.66 -30.08
CA MET A 671 -9.85 6.82 -30.66
C MET A 671 -11.09 7.62 -31.03
N VAL A 672 -11.51 8.55 -30.16
CA VAL A 672 -12.63 9.45 -30.42
C VAL A 672 -12.34 10.34 -31.64
N ALA A 673 -11.13 10.90 -31.71
CA ALA A 673 -10.69 11.68 -32.87
C ALA A 673 -10.73 10.86 -34.16
N LYS A 674 -10.22 9.62 -34.13
CA LYS A 674 -10.24 8.71 -35.28
C LYS A 674 -11.67 8.31 -35.70
N GLN A 675 -12.57 8.11 -34.75
CA GLN A 675 -13.98 7.81 -35.04
C GLN A 675 -14.70 9.01 -35.68
N ARG A 676 -14.40 10.24 -35.25
CA ARG A 676 -14.95 11.48 -35.84
C ARG A 676 -14.25 11.92 -37.12
N GLY A 677 -13.04 11.43 -37.38
CA GLY A 677 -12.19 11.91 -38.48
C GLY A 677 -11.68 13.34 -38.27
N CYS A 678 -11.53 13.78 -37.01
CA CYS A 678 -11.04 15.11 -36.64
C CYS A 678 -9.62 15.06 -36.05
N SER A 679 -9.01 16.23 -35.83
CA SER A 679 -7.72 16.30 -35.13
C SER A 679 -7.89 15.98 -33.63
N VAL A 680 -6.82 15.54 -32.96
CA VAL A 680 -6.86 15.16 -31.54
C VAL A 680 -7.19 16.37 -30.65
N ASP A 681 -6.75 17.57 -31.02
CA ASP A 681 -6.92 18.80 -30.24
C ASP A 681 -8.35 19.35 -30.29
N GLU A 682 -9.14 18.97 -31.29
CA GLU A 682 -10.56 19.35 -31.42
C GLU A 682 -11.50 18.57 -30.50
N VAL A 683 -11.00 17.50 -29.86
CA VAL A 683 -11.80 16.68 -28.94
C VAL A 683 -11.86 17.36 -27.57
N ASP A 684 -13.07 17.73 -27.14
CA ASP A 684 -13.31 18.32 -25.82
C ASP A 684 -12.93 17.35 -24.71
N GLU A 685 -12.40 17.90 -23.61
CA GLU A 685 -11.96 17.11 -22.48
C GLU A 685 -13.10 16.28 -21.88
N ASN A 686 -14.35 16.74 -21.87
CA ASN A 686 -15.46 16.00 -21.25
C ASN A 686 -15.96 14.81 -22.08
N GLU A 687 -15.56 14.68 -23.34
CA GLU A 687 -16.06 13.63 -24.23
C GLU A 687 -15.40 12.26 -24.01
N TYR A 688 -14.30 12.21 -23.25
CA TYR A 688 -13.56 10.98 -22.99
C TYR A 688 -13.23 10.78 -21.51
N ASN A 689 -13.20 9.50 -21.13
CA ASN A 689 -13.00 9.06 -19.75
C ASN A 689 -11.70 8.26 -19.54
N ALA A 690 -11.04 7.85 -20.63
CA ALA A 690 -9.81 7.08 -20.60
C ALA A 690 -8.62 7.85 -21.17
N ILE A 691 -7.49 7.85 -20.46
CA ILE A 691 -6.26 8.54 -20.86
C ILE A 691 -5.04 7.63 -20.74
N VAL A 692 -4.17 7.68 -21.76
CA VAL A 692 -2.90 6.97 -21.80
C VAL A 692 -1.79 8.01 -21.99
N ILE A 693 -0.89 8.12 -21.01
CA ILE A 693 0.20 9.11 -21.00
C ILE A 693 1.53 8.41 -21.20
N HIS A 694 2.36 8.96 -22.09
CA HIS A 694 3.73 8.50 -22.31
C HIS A 694 4.70 9.13 -21.30
N GLY A 695 5.67 8.36 -20.80
CA GLY A 695 6.65 8.80 -19.81
C GLY A 695 7.40 10.08 -20.18
N ASP A 696 7.81 10.22 -21.44
CA ASP A 696 8.52 11.40 -21.94
C ASP A 696 7.72 12.73 -21.80
N GLN A 697 6.39 12.64 -21.73
CA GLN A 697 5.55 13.83 -21.55
C GLN A 697 5.52 14.30 -20.09
N ILE A 698 5.78 13.40 -19.12
CA ILE A 698 5.60 13.63 -17.69
C ILE A 698 6.43 14.81 -17.18
N ASP A 699 7.65 14.96 -17.67
CA ASP A 699 8.56 16.03 -17.25
C ASP A 699 8.14 17.41 -17.80
N SER A 700 7.29 17.45 -18.83
CA SER A 700 6.73 18.67 -19.42
C SER A 700 5.33 19.04 -18.91
N LEU A 701 4.69 18.19 -18.09
CA LEU A 701 3.33 18.41 -17.59
C LEU A 701 3.28 19.57 -16.59
N THR A 702 2.35 20.50 -16.81
CA THR A 702 2.03 21.57 -15.87
C THR A 702 1.10 21.07 -14.76
N ASP A 703 0.96 21.83 -13.67
CA ASP A 703 0.03 21.49 -12.58
C ASP A 703 -1.43 21.38 -13.06
N HIS A 704 -1.82 22.13 -14.10
CA HIS A 704 -3.14 22.03 -14.70
C HIS A 704 -3.32 20.71 -15.48
N ASP A 705 -2.29 20.25 -16.18
CA ASP A 705 -2.35 18.98 -16.91
C ASP A 705 -2.52 17.80 -15.93
N TRP A 706 -1.84 17.84 -14.78
CA TRP A 706 -2.03 16.86 -13.71
C TRP A 706 -3.47 16.83 -13.21
N ASP A 707 -4.12 17.98 -13.07
CA ASP A 707 -5.54 18.07 -12.69
C ASP A 707 -6.44 17.39 -13.70
N THR A 708 -6.22 17.70 -14.98
CA THR A 708 -6.98 17.10 -16.08
C THR A 708 -6.79 15.59 -16.10
N ILE A 709 -5.56 15.09 -15.95
CA ILE A 709 -5.26 13.65 -15.93
C ILE A 709 -5.98 12.96 -14.78
N PHE A 710 -5.83 13.44 -13.54
CA PHE A 710 -6.44 12.80 -12.36
C PHE A 710 -7.95 13.06 -12.23
N SER A 711 -8.52 14.01 -12.99
CA SER A 711 -9.97 14.14 -13.12
C SER A 711 -10.59 12.93 -13.82
N LYS A 712 -9.82 12.24 -14.68
CA LYS A 712 -10.28 11.06 -15.42
C LYS A 712 -10.37 9.82 -14.53
N PRO A 713 -11.38 8.96 -14.74
CA PRO A 713 -11.52 7.72 -13.97
C PRO A 713 -10.57 6.61 -14.42
N GLU A 714 -10.16 6.58 -15.70
CA GLU A 714 -9.37 5.49 -16.30
C GLU A 714 -8.02 6.03 -16.80
N ILE A 715 -6.93 5.68 -16.10
CA ILE A 715 -5.60 6.26 -16.33
C ILE A 715 -4.55 5.15 -16.51
N ILE A 716 -3.73 5.29 -17.55
CA ILE A 716 -2.51 4.49 -17.77
C ILE A 716 -1.33 5.43 -17.99
N PHE A 717 -0.27 5.23 -17.23
CA PHE A 717 1.06 5.78 -17.53
C PHE A 717 1.94 4.66 -18.07
N ALA A 718 2.51 4.88 -19.26
CA ALA A 718 3.35 3.93 -19.97
C ALA A 718 4.76 4.51 -20.15
N ARG A 719 5.78 3.68 -20.38
CA ARG A 719 7.19 4.08 -20.50
C ARG A 719 7.71 4.94 -19.33
N THR A 720 7.25 4.67 -18.10
CA THR A 720 7.64 5.47 -16.93
C THR A 720 8.96 5.05 -16.31
N SER A 721 9.78 6.01 -15.87
CA SER A 721 10.97 5.78 -15.03
C SER A 721 10.61 5.61 -13.54
N PRO A 722 11.50 5.06 -12.69
CA PRO A 722 11.28 5.01 -11.23
C PRO A 722 10.96 6.38 -10.62
N LYS A 723 11.62 7.44 -11.11
CA LYS A 723 11.38 8.83 -10.69
C LYS A 723 9.96 9.28 -11.05
N HIS A 724 9.50 8.95 -12.25
CA HIS A 724 8.14 9.25 -12.68
C HIS A 724 7.12 8.52 -11.81
N LYS A 725 7.34 7.23 -11.46
CA LYS A 725 6.44 6.49 -10.56
C LYS A 725 6.29 7.20 -9.21
N LEU A 726 7.40 7.66 -8.62
CA LEU A 726 7.39 8.44 -7.38
C LEU A 726 6.64 9.78 -7.54
N GLN A 727 6.88 10.50 -8.64
CA GLN A 727 6.23 11.77 -8.92
C GLN A 727 4.71 11.61 -9.07
N ILE A 728 4.25 10.58 -9.80
CA ILE A 728 2.84 10.26 -9.97
C ILE A 728 2.17 10.02 -8.61
N VAL A 729 2.82 9.24 -7.72
CA VAL A 729 2.32 9.00 -6.35
C VAL A 729 2.23 10.30 -5.56
N LYS A 730 3.28 11.14 -5.57
CA LYS A 730 3.29 12.44 -4.86
C LYS A 730 2.17 13.37 -5.36
N ARG A 731 1.92 13.41 -6.68
CA ARG A 731 0.86 14.23 -7.28
C ARG A 731 -0.53 13.73 -6.91
N ALA A 732 -0.77 12.43 -6.96
CA ALA A 732 -2.02 11.83 -6.49
C ALA A 732 -2.26 12.10 -4.99
N GLN A 733 -1.22 11.97 -4.17
CA GLN A 733 -1.29 12.29 -2.74
C GLN A 733 -1.58 13.78 -2.50
N ALA A 734 -0.99 14.70 -3.28
CA ALA A 734 -1.26 16.13 -3.15
C ALA A 734 -2.74 16.47 -3.37
N MET A 735 -3.41 15.78 -4.29
CA MET A 735 -4.83 16.01 -4.59
C MET A 735 -5.79 15.58 -3.49
N GLY A 736 -5.43 14.61 -2.66
CA GLY A 736 -6.41 14.04 -1.71
C GLY A 736 -6.35 12.54 -1.60
N HIS A 737 -5.78 11.85 -2.60
CA HIS A 737 -5.87 10.41 -2.67
C HIS A 737 -5.06 9.75 -1.56
N ILE A 738 -5.64 8.70 -0.98
CA ILE A 738 -4.91 7.71 -0.18
C ILE A 738 -4.42 6.68 -1.19
N VAL A 739 -3.13 6.71 -1.47
CA VAL A 739 -2.53 5.99 -2.59
C VAL A 739 -1.94 4.69 -2.10
N GLY A 740 -2.48 3.57 -2.58
CA GLY A 740 -1.82 2.28 -2.52
C GLY A 740 -0.97 2.07 -3.77
N VAL A 741 0.23 1.52 -3.62
CA VAL A 741 1.09 1.12 -4.75
C VAL A 741 1.32 -0.38 -4.69
N THR A 742 1.08 -1.10 -5.78
CA THR A 742 1.45 -2.50 -5.94
C THR A 742 2.55 -2.63 -6.97
N GLY A 743 3.65 -3.30 -6.61
CA GLY A 743 4.80 -3.49 -7.48
C GLY A 743 5.66 -4.68 -7.04
N ASP A 744 6.57 -5.09 -7.90
CA ASP A 744 7.47 -6.21 -7.64
C ASP A 744 8.93 -5.91 -7.98
N GLY A 745 9.21 -5.03 -8.95
CA GLY A 745 10.56 -4.61 -9.32
C GLY A 745 11.22 -3.59 -8.38
N VAL A 746 12.53 -3.39 -8.51
CA VAL A 746 13.26 -2.39 -7.71
C VAL A 746 12.90 -0.96 -8.12
N ASN A 747 12.52 -0.77 -9.38
CA ASN A 747 11.95 0.46 -9.93
C ASN A 747 10.71 0.96 -9.17
N ASP A 748 9.96 0.07 -8.52
CA ASP A 748 8.78 0.41 -7.74
C ASP A 748 9.10 0.85 -6.32
N SER A 749 10.30 0.52 -5.80
CA SER A 749 10.66 0.71 -4.39
C SER A 749 10.47 2.16 -3.89
N PRO A 750 10.89 3.22 -4.62
CA PRO A 750 10.65 4.59 -4.19
C PRO A 750 9.16 4.93 -4.09
N ALA A 751 8.37 4.47 -5.07
CA ALA A 751 6.92 4.68 -5.09
C ALA A 751 6.22 3.88 -3.97
N LEU A 752 6.62 2.63 -3.75
CA LEU A 752 6.13 1.74 -2.67
C LEU A 752 6.37 2.35 -1.29
N LYS A 753 7.56 2.94 -1.08
CA LYS A 753 7.92 3.57 0.19
C LYS A 753 7.16 4.87 0.44
N LYS A 754 6.93 5.66 -0.61
CA LYS A 754 6.22 6.94 -0.52
C LYS A 754 4.70 6.80 -0.41
N ALA A 755 4.15 5.73 -0.97
CA ALA A 755 2.74 5.41 -0.90
C ALA A 755 2.23 5.43 0.54
N ASP A 756 0.95 5.75 0.73
CA ASP A 756 0.30 5.55 2.03
C ASP A 756 0.30 4.06 2.39
N LEU A 757 0.24 3.18 1.38
CA LEU A 757 0.46 1.74 1.52
C LEU A 757 1.19 1.14 0.31
N GLY A 758 2.46 0.74 0.50
CA GLY A 758 3.19 -0.09 -0.45
C GLY A 758 2.87 -1.58 -0.27
N ILE A 759 2.57 -2.27 -1.37
CA ILE A 759 2.22 -3.69 -1.46
C ILE A 759 3.19 -4.39 -2.42
N ALA A 760 3.98 -5.34 -1.91
CA ALA A 760 4.92 -6.12 -2.72
C ALA A 760 4.46 -7.55 -2.96
N MET A 761 4.92 -8.14 -4.06
CA MET A 761 4.81 -9.58 -4.32
C MET A 761 5.86 -10.37 -3.52
N ASN A 762 5.54 -11.58 -3.07
CA ASN A 762 6.43 -12.42 -2.28
C ASN A 762 7.39 -13.26 -3.13
N ILE A 763 6.93 -13.79 -4.27
CA ILE A 763 7.71 -14.71 -5.11
C ILE A 763 8.40 -13.92 -6.24
N SER A 764 7.65 -13.12 -7.01
CA SER A 764 8.18 -12.29 -8.11
C SER A 764 8.86 -11.02 -7.63
N GLY A 765 8.56 -10.56 -6.40
CA GLY A 765 9.11 -9.34 -5.84
C GLY A 765 10.62 -9.44 -5.57
N SER A 766 11.32 -8.37 -5.92
CA SER A 766 12.70 -8.13 -5.46
C SER A 766 12.76 -7.94 -3.94
N ASP A 767 13.92 -8.18 -3.35
CA ASP A 767 14.08 -7.97 -1.90
C ASP A 767 13.96 -6.48 -1.52
N VAL A 768 14.37 -5.58 -2.42
CA VAL A 768 14.25 -4.13 -2.23
C VAL A 768 12.78 -3.70 -2.22
N SER A 769 11.94 -4.25 -3.11
CA SER A 769 10.51 -3.93 -3.13
C SER A 769 9.77 -4.50 -1.92
N LYS A 770 10.11 -5.73 -1.48
CA LYS A 770 9.57 -6.33 -0.24
C LYS A 770 9.97 -5.56 1.02
N ASP A 771 11.18 -5.00 1.05
CA ASP A 771 11.63 -4.17 2.16
C ASP A 771 10.94 -2.80 2.18
N ALA A 772 10.83 -2.16 1.01
CA ALA A 772 10.16 -0.88 0.85
C ALA A 772 8.66 -0.93 1.17
N ALA A 773 8.00 -2.04 0.85
CA ALA A 773 6.57 -2.24 1.09
C ALA A 773 6.23 -2.44 2.57
N ALA A 774 5.05 -1.97 2.97
CA ALA A 774 4.45 -2.19 4.29
C ALA A 774 3.59 -3.47 4.33
N MET A 775 3.29 -4.04 3.16
CA MET A 775 2.47 -5.24 3.00
C MET A 775 3.06 -6.15 1.91
N ILE A 776 2.92 -7.47 2.09
CA ILE A 776 3.42 -8.48 1.16
C ILE A 776 2.28 -9.45 0.82
N LEU A 777 2.06 -9.70 -0.47
CA LEU A 777 1.14 -10.73 -0.95
C LEU A 777 1.88 -12.07 -1.05
N LEU A 778 1.58 -13.00 -0.14
CA LEU A 778 2.32 -14.26 -0.01
C LEU A 778 2.15 -15.20 -1.22
N ASP A 779 1.04 -15.05 -1.94
CA ASP A 779 0.65 -15.88 -3.09
C ASP A 779 0.82 -15.20 -4.45
N ASP A 780 1.41 -14.01 -4.48
CA ASP A 780 1.60 -13.18 -5.68
C ASP A 780 0.31 -12.88 -6.46
N ASN A 781 -0.85 -13.00 -5.81
CA ASN A 781 -2.12 -12.80 -6.46
C ASN A 781 -2.72 -11.45 -6.06
N PHE A 782 -2.82 -10.55 -7.02
CA PHE A 782 -3.49 -9.25 -6.85
C PHE A 782 -4.93 -9.38 -6.33
N ALA A 783 -5.64 -10.49 -6.59
CA ALA A 783 -6.96 -10.72 -6.04
C ALA A 783 -6.99 -10.79 -4.50
N SER A 784 -5.86 -11.14 -3.86
CA SER A 784 -5.72 -11.15 -2.40
C SER A 784 -5.77 -9.73 -1.82
N THR A 785 -5.37 -8.71 -2.59
CA THR A 785 -5.51 -7.29 -2.21
C THR A 785 -6.96 -6.94 -1.87
N ILE A 786 -7.94 -7.49 -2.58
CA ILE A 786 -9.36 -7.22 -2.30
C ILE A 786 -9.79 -7.77 -0.96
N LYS A 787 -9.36 -9.01 -0.65
CA LYS A 787 -9.65 -9.60 0.64
C LYS A 787 -9.08 -8.72 1.75
N GLY A 788 -7.88 -8.20 1.54
CA GLY A 788 -7.29 -7.23 2.45
C GLY A 788 -8.08 -5.90 2.52
N ILE A 789 -8.58 -5.34 1.40
CA ILE A 789 -9.43 -4.14 1.41
C ILE A 789 -10.71 -4.39 2.20
N GLU A 790 -11.36 -5.53 2.00
CA GLU A 790 -12.56 -5.96 2.72
C GLU A 790 -12.29 -6.06 4.23
N GLU A 791 -11.17 -6.69 4.60
CA GLU A 791 -10.73 -6.81 5.99
C GLU A 791 -10.35 -5.46 6.62
N GLY A 792 -9.71 -4.57 5.86
CA GLY A 792 -9.35 -3.21 6.27
C GLY A 792 -10.58 -2.35 6.58
N ARG A 793 -11.59 -2.41 5.70
CA ARG A 793 -12.89 -1.73 5.94
C ARG A 793 -13.64 -2.32 7.13
N LEU A 794 -13.55 -3.63 7.32
CA LEU A 794 -14.19 -4.33 8.44
C LEU A 794 -13.54 -3.92 9.77
N ILE A 795 -12.20 -3.93 9.86
CA ILE A 795 -11.52 -3.56 11.10
C ILE A 795 -11.75 -2.09 11.44
N PHE A 796 -11.80 -1.18 10.47
CA PHE A 796 -12.13 0.22 10.73
C PHE A 796 -13.53 0.36 11.35
N THR A 797 -14.53 -0.33 10.77
CA THR A 797 -15.90 -0.35 11.31
C THR A 797 -15.92 -0.91 12.74
N ASN A 798 -15.19 -2.00 12.99
CA ASN A 798 -15.14 -2.62 14.31
C ASN A 798 -14.36 -1.79 15.34
N LEU A 799 -13.30 -1.09 14.92
CA LEU A 799 -12.58 -0.12 15.74
C LEU A 799 -13.49 1.01 16.19
N LYS A 800 -14.29 1.57 15.27
CA LYS A 800 -15.26 2.61 15.60
C LYS A 800 -16.30 2.14 16.63
N LYS A 801 -16.79 0.89 16.49
CA LYS A 801 -17.71 0.27 17.47
C LYS A 801 -17.05 0.08 18.83
N SER A 802 -15.80 -0.38 18.85
CA SER A 802 -15.02 -0.54 20.08
C SER A 802 -14.80 0.79 20.78
N ILE A 803 -14.37 1.82 20.05
CA ILE A 803 -14.14 3.16 20.59
C ILE A 803 -15.45 3.79 21.10
N GLN A 804 -16.54 3.65 20.32
CA GLN A 804 -17.86 4.11 20.74
C GLN A 804 -18.29 3.45 22.06
N TYR A 805 -18.04 2.15 22.22
CA TYR A 805 -18.29 1.41 23.45
C TYR A 805 -17.43 1.95 24.62
N THR A 806 -16.11 2.01 24.45
CA THR A 806 -15.14 2.44 25.48
C THR A 806 -15.36 3.88 25.93
N ILE A 807 -15.73 4.80 25.05
CA ILE A 807 -15.91 6.20 25.44
C ILE A 807 -17.23 6.44 26.20
N THR A 808 -18.20 5.52 26.08
CA THR A 808 -19.54 5.72 26.64
C THR A 808 -19.54 5.73 28.17
N HIS A 809 -18.68 4.94 28.84
CA HIS A 809 -18.64 4.92 30.32
C HIS A 809 -17.89 6.11 30.94
N SER A 810 -17.21 6.95 30.17
CA SER A 810 -16.55 8.14 30.76
C SER A 810 -17.57 9.11 31.40
N MET A 811 -18.81 9.18 30.88
CA MET A 811 -19.87 10.02 31.47
C MET A 811 -20.32 9.58 32.87
N PRO A 812 -20.66 8.29 33.10
CA PRO A 812 -20.99 7.80 34.44
C PRO A 812 -19.78 7.78 35.39
N GLU A 813 -18.58 8.13 34.94
CA GLU A 813 -17.40 8.32 35.81
C GLU A 813 -17.17 9.79 36.13
N VAL A 814 -17.26 10.68 35.14
CA VAL A 814 -17.06 12.12 35.31
C VAL A 814 -18.22 12.78 36.05
N ILE A 815 -19.47 12.46 35.72
CA ILE A 815 -20.63 13.19 36.27
C ILE A 815 -20.82 12.96 37.77
N PRO A 816 -20.65 11.76 38.35
CA PRO A 816 -20.75 11.62 39.80
C PRO A 816 -19.65 12.39 40.55
N ASN A 817 -18.42 12.41 40.01
CA ASN A 817 -17.33 13.24 40.53
C ASN A 817 -17.69 14.74 40.45
N LEU A 818 -18.36 15.16 39.39
CA LEU A 818 -18.88 16.50 39.23
C LEU A 818 -19.96 16.85 40.26
N LEU A 819 -20.97 15.99 40.41
CA LEU A 819 -22.07 16.20 41.35
C LEU A 819 -21.57 16.18 42.80
N TYR A 820 -20.54 15.40 43.10
CA TYR A 820 -19.88 15.42 44.39
C TYR A 820 -19.37 16.83 44.74
N VAL A 821 -18.82 17.57 43.77
CA VAL A 821 -18.34 18.94 44.00
C VAL A 821 -19.48 19.97 44.04
N ILE A 822 -20.39 19.94 43.06
CA ILE A 822 -21.42 20.99 42.91
C ILE A 822 -22.58 20.80 43.88
N ALA A 823 -23.06 19.56 44.00
CA ALA A 823 -24.24 19.23 44.80
C ALA A 823 -23.88 18.64 46.17
N SER A 824 -22.59 18.41 46.46
CA SER A 824 -22.13 17.75 47.69
C SER A 824 -22.81 16.40 47.91
N ILE A 825 -23.02 15.60 46.86
CA ILE A 825 -23.45 14.20 47.03
C ILE A 825 -22.28 13.35 47.52
N PRO A 826 -22.50 12.24 48.24
CA PRO A 826 -21.43 11.30 48.56
C PRO A 826 -20.78 10.74 47.28
N LEU A 827 -19.49 10.44 47.34
CA LEU A 827 -18.71 10.02 46.17
C LEU A 827 -19.22 8.66 45.67
N ALA A 828 -19.84 8.62 44.49
CA ALA A 828 -20.46 7.39 43.97
C ALA A 828 -19.46 6.39 43.38
N ILE A 829 -18.33 6.87 42.85
CA ILE A 829 -17.26 6.02 42.29
C ILE A 829 -15.90 6.65 42.57
N THR A 830 -14.93 5.83 42.98
CA THR A 830 -13.56 6.28 43.31
C THR A 830 -12.66 6.19 42.08
N SER A 831 -11.54 6.95 42.06
CA SER A 831 -10.55 6.87 40.98
C SER A 831 -9.95 5.46 40.80
N MET A 832 -9.91 4.66 41.86
CA MET A 832 -9.45 3.28 41.77
C MET A 832 -10.49 2.37 41.10
N LEU A 833 -11.78 2.59 41.35
CA LEU A 833 -12.84 1.85 40.67
C LEU A 833 -12.92 2.22 39.19
N ILE A 834 -12.69 3.48 38.83
CA ILE A 834 -12.56 3.93 37.43
C ILE A 834 -11.46 3.13 36.71
N LEU A 835 -10.26 3.11 37.26
CA LEU A 835 -9.14 2.36 36.68
C LEU A 835 -9.44 0.86 36.50
N VAL A 836 -10.23 0.28 37.41
CA VAL A 836 -10.66 -1.12 37.35
C VAL A 836 -11.78 -1.34 36.33
N VAL A 837 -12.61 -0.34 36.03
CA VAL A 837 -13.53 -0.37 34.88
C VAL A 837 -12.70 -0.40 33.60
N ASP A 838 -11.83 0.59 33.39
CA ASP A 838 -11.07 0.82 32.17
C ASP A 838 -10.08 -0.30 31.83
N LEU A 839 -9.29 -0.76 32.80
CA LEU A 839 -8.26 -1.79 32.58
C LEU A 839 -8.75 -3.21 32.92
N GLY A 840 -9.92 -3.35 33.53
CA GLY A 840 -10.48 -4.63 33.97
C GLY A 840 -11.41 -5.24 32.93
N PHE A 841 -12.72 -5.17 33.19
CA PHE A 841 -13.71 -5.87 32.36
C PHE A 841 -13.88 -5.22 30.98
N GLU A 842 -13.66 -3.91 30.86
CA GLU A 842 -13.85 -3.15 29.62
C GLU A 842 -12.91 -3.65 28.52
N LEU A 843 -11.61 -3.70 28.81
CA LEU A 843 -10.56 -4.17 27.92
C LEU A 843 -10.91 -5.54 27.31
N LEU A 844 -11.45 -6.45 28.11
CA LEU A 844 -11.77 -7.81 27.67
C LEU A 844 -12.96 -7.85 26.72
N VAL A 845 -13.95 -6.98 26.96
CA VAL A 845 -15.19 -6.90 26.18
C VAL A 845 -14.96 -6.14 24.87
N SER A 846 -14.23 -5.02 24.93
CA SER A 846 -13.91 -4.17 23.78
C SER A 846 -13.06 -4.92 22.74
N LEU A 847 -12.13 -5.77 23.17
CA LEU A 847 -11.36 -6.66 22.29
C LEU A 847 -12.23 -7.63 21.47
N THR A 848 -13.44 -7.96 21.94
CA THR A 848 -14.30 -8.92 21.23
C THR A 848 -14.82 -8.41 19.88
N PHE A 849 -14.82 -7.08 19.68
CA PHE A 849 -15.19 -6.45 18.40
C PHE A 849 -14.26 -6.86 17.25
N ALA A 850 -13.03 -7.32 17.48
CA ALA A 850 -12.16 -7.82 16.42
C ALA A 850 -12.77 -9.00 15.63
N TRP A 851 -13.63 -9.80 16.28
CA TRP A 851 -14.28 -10.97 15.69
C TRP A 851 -15.70 -10.71 15.19
N ASP A 852 -16.17 -9.46 15.22
CA ASP A 852 -17.47 -9.12 14.63
C ASP A 852 -17.42 -9.22 13.11
N LYS A 853 -18.45 -9.88 12.57
CA LYS A 853 -18.63 -10.09 11.13
C LYS A 853 -19.23 -8.85 10.47
N PRO A 854 -19.02 -8.64 9.17
CA PRO A 854 -19.67 -7.55 8.45
C PRO A 854 -21.20 -7.65 8.59
N GLU A 855 -21.86 -6.49 8.76
CA GLU A 855 -23.31 -6.45 8.97
C GLU A 855 -24.07 -6.99 7.76
N THR A 856 -23.62 -6.74 6.54
CA THR A 856 -24.21 -7.25 5.30
C THR A 856 -23.17 -8.00 4.47
N SER A 857 -23.56 -9.12 3.87
CA SER A 857 -22.70 -10.08 3.15
C SER A 857 -22.27 -9.60 1.74
N GLY A 858 -21.85 -8.34 1.64
CA GLY A 858 -21.42 -7.70 0.39
C GLY A 858 -21.57 -6.18 0.37
N GLY A 859 -22.30 -5.60 1.33
CA GLY A 859 -22.48 -4.15 1.40
C GLY A 859 -21.20 -3.38 1.72
N LEU A 860 -20.26 -3.99 2.45
CA LEU A 860 -18.98 -3.36 2.80
C LEU A 860 -18.16 -2.94 1.57
N MET A 861 -18.22 -3.74 0.51
CA MET A 861 -17.55 -3.49 -0.77
C MET A 861 -18.38 -2.65 -1.75
N LYS A 862 -19.58 -2.20 -1.34
CA LYS A 862 -20.41 -1.22 -2.06
C LYS A 862 -20.39 0.16 -1.42
N LEU A 863 -19.79 0.30 -0.24
CA LEU A 863 -19.59 1.61 0.39
C LEU A 863 -18.51 2.39 -0.37
N PRO A 864 -18.67 3.72 -0.51
CA PRO A 864 -17.60 4.57 -1.03
C PRO A 864 -16.36 4.49 -0.13
N PRO A 865 -15.16 4.82 -0.65
CA PRO A 865 -13.99 5.00 0.18
C PRO A 865 -14.24 6.05 1.25
N ARG A 866 -13.58 5.89 2.38
CA ARG A 866 -13.78 6.67 3.60
C ARG A 866 -13.55 8.18 3.43
N LYS A 867 -12.57 8.56 2.62
CA LYS A 867 -12.23 9.95 2.28
C LYS A 867 -12.32 10.11 0.77
N PRO A 868 -13.54 10.22 0.20
CA PRO A 868 -13.70 10.27 -1.24
C PRO A 868 -13.06 11.55 -1.79
N VAL A 869 -12.32 11.42 -2.88
CA VAL A 869 -11.69 12.58 -3.53
C VAL A 869 -12.66 13.13 -4.57
N THR A 870 -13.35 14.19 -4.17
CA THR A 870 -14.28 14.98 -4.99
C THR A 870 -13.65 16.32 -5.38
N PRO A 871 -14.12 17.00 -6.44
CA PRO A 871 -13.61 18.33 -6.80
C PRO A 871 -13.66 19.34 -5.65
N SER A 872 -14.70 19.30 -4.82
CA SER A 872 -14.82 20.13 -3.62
C SER A 872 -13.77 19.80 -2.56
N SER A 873 -13.45 18.50 -2.37
CA SER A 873 -12.40 18.08 -1.44
C SER A 873 -11.00 18.53 -1.90
N ILE A 874 -10.72 18.50 -3.21
CA ILE A 874 -9.46 18.95 -3.79
C ILE A 874 -9.31 20.45 -3.58
N GLU A 875 -10.35 21.22 -3.90
CA GLU A 875 -10.35 22.67 -3.72
C GLU A 875 -10.20 23.07 -2.24
N ARG A 876 -10.89 22.35 -1.34
CA ARG A 876 -10.71 22.52 0.11
C ARG A 876 -9.25 22.28 0.52
N ARG A 877 -8.62 21.21 0.03
CA ARG A 877 -7.21 20.92 0.32
C ARG A 877 -6.27 21.98 -0.21
N ARG A 878 -6.49 22.47 -1.43
CA ARG A 878 -5.69 23.54 -2.03
C ARG A 878 -5.75 24.82 -1.20
N ARG A 879 -6.97 25.23 -0.82
CA ARG A 879 -7.18 26.40 0.05
C ARG A 879 -6.42 26.27 1.37
N LEU A 880 -6.38 25.08 1.96
CA LEU A 880 -5.61 24.80 3.18
C LEU A 880 -4.10 24.81 2.94
N ALA A 881 -3.61 24.21 1.85
CA ALA A 881 -2.19 24.16 1.51
C ALA A 881 -1.60 25.55 1.24
N THR A 882 -2.32 26.44 0.55
CA THR A 882 -1.89 27.82 0.29
C THR A 882 -1.75 28.67 1.56
N ARG A 883 -2.28 28.19 2.70
CA ARG A 883 -2.22 28.86 4.00
C ARG A 883 -1.16 28.31 4.94
N GLU A 884 -0.61 27.14 4.63
CA GLU A 884 0.55 26.67 5.37
C GLU A 884 1.70 27.64 5.12
N LEU A 885 2.46 27.98 6.17
CA LEU A 885 3.63 28.83 6.04
C LEU A 885 4.56 28.17 5.01
N PRO A 886 4.91 28.85 3.90
CA PRO A 886 5.80 28.27 2.92
C PRO A 886 7.11 27.88 3.60
N PRO A 887 7.69 26.71 3.28
CA PRO A 887 8.99 26.35 3.81
C PRO A 887 9.99 27.44 3.44
N VAL A 888 10.81 27.85 4.40
CA VAL A 888 11.88 28.82 4.13
C VAL A 888 13.01 28.02 3.51
N ILE A 889 13.30 28.28 2.24
CA ILE A 889 14.43 27.64 1.57
C ILE A 889 15.69 28.34 2.09
N ASP A 890 16.60 27.56 2.67
CA ASP A 890 17.92 28.06 3.04
C ASP A 890 18.67 28.52 1.78
N SER A 891 19.13 29.77 1.79
CA SER A 891 19.83 30.36 0.64
C SER A 891 21.18 29.70 0.33
N GLU A 892 21.80 29.01 1.30
CA GLU A 892 23.10 28.34 1.10
C GLU A 892 22.97 26.84 0.81
N SER A 893 22.05 26.14 1.46
CA SER A 893 21.90 24.68 1.31
C SER A 893 20.80 24.26 0.33
N GLY A 894 19.88 25.15 -0.03
CA GLY A 894 18.70 24.84 -0.84
C GLY A 894 17.69 23.92 -0.15
N GLU A 895 17.91 23.57 1.13
CA GLU A 895 17.01 22.72 1.89
C GLU A 895 15.80 23.52 2.40
N GLU A 896 14.62 22.88 2.36
CA GLU A 896 13.40 23.42 2.95
C GLU A 896 13.49 23.39 4.48
N ILE A 897 13.75 24.53 5.10
CA ILE A 897 13.70 24.68 6.56
C ILE A 897 12.23 24.77 6.98
N LYS A 898 11.79 23.77 7.75
CA LYS A 898 10.48 23.78 8.40
C LYS A 898 10.40 24.93 9.41
N PRO A 899 9.28 25.66 9.49
CA PRO A 899 9.13 26.76 10.44
C PRO A 899 9.30 26.27 11.89
N SER A 900 9.92 27.12 12.72
CA SER A 900 10.16 26.80 14.14
C SER A 900 8.85 26.54 14.89
N PHE A 901 8.91 25.78 15.99
CA PHE A 901 7.74 25.48 16.84
C PHE A 901 6.99 26.75 17.27
N TRP A 902 7.72 27.79 17.68
CA TRP A 902 7.13 29.06 18.13
C TRP A 902 6.44 29.83 17.00
N THR A 903 7.04 29.83 15.80
CA THR A 903 6.44 30.47 14.62
C THR A 903 5.15 29.77 14.21
N ARG A 904 5.16 28.44 14.21
CA ARG A 904 3.99 27.62 13.92
C ARG A 904 2.89 27.80 14.96
N PHE A 905 3.26 27.72 16.24
CA PHE A 905 2.32 27.94 17.35
C PHE A 905 1.67 29.32 17.29
N HIS A 906 2.44 30.39 17.05
CA HIS A 906 1.89 31.74 16.96
C HIS A 906 0.96 31.90 15.75
N HIS A 907 1.31 31.31 14.60
CA HIS A 907 0.45 31.28 13.43
C HIS A 907 -0.86 30.54 13.70
N ASP A 908 -0.79 29.33 14.26
CA ASP A 908 -1.94 28.49 14.58
C ASP A 908 -2.83 29.14 15.65
N PHE A 909 -2.22 29.76 16.67
CA PHE A 909 -2.95 30.50 17.69
C PHE A 909 -3.68 31.72 17.10
N LYS A 910 -3.03 32.48 16.20
CA LYS A 910 -3.67 33.61 15.53
C LYS A 910 -4.79 33.15 14.60
N ALA A 911 -4.63 31.99 13.95
CA ALA A 911 -5.64 31.40 13.09
C ALA A 911 -6.97 31.17 13.84
N LEU A 912 -6.92 30.74 15.10
CA LEU A 912 -8.11 30.54 15.96
C LEU A 912 -9.00 31.79 16.09
N PHE A 913 -8.46 33.00 15.93
CA PHE A 913 -9.21 34.25 16.04
C PHE A 913 -9.75 34.75 14.69
N THR A 914 -9.57 34.00 13.61
CA THR A 914 -9.98 34.39 12.26
C THR A 914 -11.32 33.76 11.90
N ARG A 915 -12.22 34.53 11.26
CA ARG A 915 -13.53 34.02 10.80
C ARG A 915 -13.38 32.81 9.86
N VAL A 916 -12.33 32.79 9.05
CA VAL A 916 -12.13 31.72 8.07
C VAL A 916 -11.75 30.40 8.73
N TYR A 917 -10.98 30.42 9.81
CA TYR A 917 -10.65 29.21 10.58
C TYR A 917 -11.91 28.50 11.08
N TRP A 918 -12.85 29.24 11.66
CA TRP A 918 -14.10 28.68 12.16
C TRP A 918 -15.01 28.20 11.03
N HIS A 919 -15.09 28.95 9.92
CA HIS A 919 -15.84 28.51 8.74
C HIS A 919 -15.30 27.18 8.19
N GLU A 920 -13.98 27.02 8.10
CA GLU A 920 -13.33 25.78 7.63
C GLU A 920 -13.45 24.62 8.63
N ARG A 921 -13.37 24.92 9.93
CA ARG A 921 -13.52 23.93 11.01
C ARG A 921 -14.93 23.33 11.04
N PHE A 922 -15.94 24.13 10.69
CA PHE A 922 -17.36 23.73 10.64
C PHE A 922 -17.87 23.41 9.23
N GLU A 923 -17.03 23.51 8.20
CA GLU A 923 -17.38 23.09 6.84
C GLU A 923 -17.70 21.59 6.84
N SER A 924 -18.88 21.20 6.35
CA SER A 924 -19.29 19.80 6.31
C SER A 924 -18.37 19.03 5.36
N SER A 925 -17.69 18.02 5.87
CA SER A 925 -16.90 17.08 5.08
C SER A 925 -17.66 15.76 4.89
N GLU A 926 -17.50 15.15 3.72
CA GLU A 926 -17.97 13.80 3.42
C GLU A 926 -17.05 12.71 3.99
N ASP A 927 -15.93 13.11 4.62
CA ASP A 927 -14.95 12.20 5.21
C ASP A 927 -15.53 11.45 6.41
N GLU A 928 -15.39 10.12 6.41
CA GLU A 928 -15.65 9.32 7.59
C GLU A 928 -14.38 9.23 8.46
N VAL A 929 -14.43 9.85 9.63
CA VAL A 929 -13.35 9.85 10.62
C VAL A 929 -13.59 8.78 11.68
N LEU A 930 -12.51 8.29 12.31
CA LEU A 930 -12.57 7.34 13.42
C LEU A 930 -13.47 7.82 14.55
N VAL A 931 -13.34 9.10 14.92
CA VAL A 931 -14.17 9.76 15.94
C VAL A 931 -14.91 10.92 15.31
N ASP A 932 -16.20 10.69 15.03
CA ASP A 932 -17.11 11.69 14.48
C ASP A 932 -17.99 12.30 15.59
N SER A 933 -18.64 13.42 15.27
CA SER A 933 -19.58 14.07 16.18
C SER A 933 -20.76 13.17 16.54
N GLY A 934 -21.15 12.24 15.65
CA GLY A 934 -22.19 11.26 15.91
C GLY A 934 -21.83 10.26 17.00
N LEU A 935 -20.57 9.78 17.01
CA LEU A 935 -20.01 8.91 18.04
C LEU A 935 -19.89 9.65 19.37
N LEU A 936 -19.36 10.88 19.36
CA LEU A 936 -19.27 11.69 20.59
C LEU A 936 -20.64 12.05 21.16
N SER A 937 -21.63 12.36 20.32
CA SER A 937 -23.02 12.58 20.75
C SER A 937 -23.59 11.33 21.42
N TRP A 938 -23.42 10.16 20.79
CA TRP A 938 -23.88 8.89 21.35
C TRP A 938 -23.24 8.62 22.72
N ALA A 939 -21.91 8.72 22.78
CA ALA A 939 -21.16 8.35 23.97
C ALA A 939 -21.36 9.35 25.12
N TYR A 940 -21.30 10.65 24.85
CA TYR A 940 -21.30 11.68 25.90
C TYR A 940 -22.66 12.31 26.19
N LEU A 941 -23.54 12.47 25.19
CA LEU A 941 -24.80 13.20 25.36
C LEU A 941 -26.02 12.28 25.45
N GLU A 942 -25.94 11.08 24.88
CA GLU A 942 -27.08 10.16 24.81
C GLU A 942 -26.92 9.03 25.82
N VAL A 943 -26.19 7.96 25.45
CA VAL A 943 -26.11 6.74 26.26
C VAL A 943 -25.29 6.93 27.51
N GLY A 944 -24.21 7.72 27.47
CA GLY A 944 -23.43 8.05 28.66
C GLY A 944 -24.29 8.70 29.75
N ILE A 945 -25.18 9.64 29.39
CA ILE A 945 -26.10 10.26 30.34
C ILE A 945 -27.12 9.24 30.89
N ILE A 946 -27.65 8.37 30.05
CA ILE A 946 -28.56 7.29 30.48
C ILE A 946 -27.87 6.39 31.50
N GLN A 947 -26.60 6.02 31.28
CA GLN A 947 -25.81 5.22 32.22
C GLN A 947 -25.57 5.98 33.52
N THR A 948 -25.26 7.28 33.46
CA THR A 948 -25.09 8.10 34.65
C THR A 948 -26.36 8.14 35.50
N ILE A 949 -27.51 8.37 34.86
CA ILE A 949 -28.81 8.39 35.56
C ILE A 949 -29.08 7.02 36.18
N GLY A 950 -28.90 5.93 35.43
CA GLY A 950 -29.09 4.57 35.94
C GLY A 950 -28.19 4.25 37.13
N GLY A 951 -26.91 4.64 37.06
CA GLY A 951 -25.95 4.47 38.13
C GLY A 951 -26.33 5.25 39.39
N LEU A 952 -26.64 6.55 39.26
CA LEU A 952 -27.02 7.41 40.39
C LEU A 952 -28.34 6.99 41.04
N VAL A 953 -29.34 6.59 40.24
CA VAL A 953 -30.60 6.04 40.77
C VAL A 953 -30.32 4.79 41.59
N THR A 954 -29.48 3.89 41.08
CA THR A 954 -29.10 2.67 41.81
C THR A 954 -28.39 3.01 43.13
N PHE A 955 -27.47 3.96 43.10
CA PHE A 955 -26.73 4.44 44.27
C PHE A 955 -27.64 5.02 45.35
N PHE A 956 -28.54 5.94 45.01
CA PHE A 956 -29.44 6.56 45.98
C PHE A 956 -30.53 5.63 46.47
N VAL A 957 -31.06 4.73 45.62
CA VAL A 957 -32.03 3.72 46.06
C VAL A 957 -31.40 2.77 47.06
N PHE A 958 -30.12 2.40 46.86
CA PHE A 958 -29.37 1.58 47.81
C PHE A 958 -29.20 2.29 49.17
N LEU A 959 -28.72 3.54 49.16
CA LEU A 959 -28.56 4.34 50.38
C LEU A 959 -29.88 4.52 51.15
N TYR A 960 -30.99 4.69 50.44
CA TYR A 960 -32.30 4.83 51.05
C TYR A 960 -32.81 3.53 51.68
N LYS A 961 -32.58 2.38 51.04
CA LYS A 961 -33.11 1.09 51.51
C LYS A 961 -32.28 0.45 52.62
N GLU A 962 -30.96 0.45 52.49
CA GLU A 962 -30.08 -0.17 53.49
C GLU A 962 -29.68 0.82 54.59
N GLY A 963 -29.46 2.10 54.23
CA GLY A 963 -29.05 3.14 55.18
C GLY A 963 -30.18 4.02 55.73
N GLY A 964 -31.40 3.93 55.19
CA GLY A 964 -32.50 4.83 55.54
C GLY A 964 -32.28 6.29 55.10
N LEU A 965 -31.25 6.55 54.27
CA LEU A 965 -30.83 7.90 53.89
C LEU A 965 -31.56 8.38 52.64
N THR A 966 -32.35 9.44 52.74
CA THR A 966 -32.88 10.09 51.54
C THR A 966 -31.76 10.81 50.79
N PRO A 967 -31.90 11.11 49.48
CA PRO A 967 -30.89 11.89 48.76
C PRO A 967 -30.56 13.24 49.41
N ALA A 968 -31.54 13.89 50.04
CA ALA A 968 -31.35 15.14 50.77
C ALA A 968 -30.53 14.93 52.05
N ASP A 969 -30.78 13.84 52.77
CA ASP A 969 -30.01 13.47 53.97
C ASP A 969 -28.57 13.12 53.61
N ALA A 970 -28.36 12.36 52.54
CA ALA A 970 -27.03 12.00 52.04
C ALA A 970 -26.19 13.25 51.69
N VAL A 971 -26.79 14.25 51.06
CA VAL A 971 -26.12 15.55 50.78
C VAL A 971 -25.81 16.31 52.06
N ARG A 972 -26.72 16.30 53.04
CA ARG A 972 -26.52 16.98 54.33
C ARG A 972 -25.38 16.34 55.11
N MET A 973 -25.33 15.01 55.18
CA MET A 973 -24.27 14.25 55.82
C MET A 973 -22.91 14.49 55.14
N GLN A 974 -22.88 14.54 53.80
CA GLN A 974 -21.66 14.86 53.06
C GLN A 974 -21.17 16.29 53.35
N LYS A 975 -22.06 17.29 53.42
CA LYS A 975 -21.69 18.67 53.79
C LYS A 975 -21.12 18.77 55.21
N ASN A 976 -21.57 17.89 56.10
CA ASN A 976 -21.05 17.77 57.47
C ASN A 976 -19.77 16.93 57.57
N ASN A 977 -19.18 16.46 56.47
CA ASN A 977 -18.03 15.55 56.43
C ASN A 977 -18.26 14.19 57.14
N GLU A 978 -19.50 13.72 57.23
CA GLU A 978 -19.89 12.45 57.89
C GLU A 978 -19.62 11.19 57.04
N PHE A 979 -18.99 11.37 55.88
CA PHE A 979 -18.47 10.33 54.98
C PHE A 979 -16.94 10.43 54.78
N SER A 980 -16.23 11.14 55.66
CA SER A 980 -14.77 11.26 55.66
C SER A 980 -14.08 10.12 56.43
N SER A 981 -12.75 10.01 56.33
CA SER A 981 -11.94 9.01 57.04
C SER A 981 -12.05 9.03 58.58
N THR A 982 -12.61 10.10 59.14
CA THR A 982 -12.87 10.27 60.58
C THR A 982 -14.29 9.88 61.02
N SER A 983 -15.12 9.39 60.09
CA SER A 983 -16.53 9.06 60.33
C SER A 983 -16.69 7.68 60.98
N PRO A 984 -17.87 7.36 61.55
CA PRO A 984 -18.15 6.03 62.08
C PRO A 984 -17.93 4.94 61.02
N PRO A 985 -17.39 3.77 61.41
CA PRO A 985 -17.09 2.69 60.47
C PRO A 985 -18.34 2.22 59.70
N GLU A 986 -19.52 2.29 60.32
CA GLU A 986 -20.81 1.93 59.69
C GLU A 986 -21.14 2.82 58.48
N ASN A 987 -20.89 4.13 58.55
CA ASN A 987 -21.14 5.06 57.44
C ASN A 987 -20.17 4.83 56.29
N LEU A 988 -18.91 4.50 56.61
CA LEU A 988 -17.87 4.19 55.63
C LEU A 988 -18.16 2.86 54.92
N GLU A 989 -18.66 1.86 55.65
CA GLU A 989 -19.06 0.57 55.08
C GLU A 989 -20.29 0.72 54.18
N LEU A 990 -21.31 1.48 54.60
CA LEU A 990 -22.49 1.77 53.79
C LEU A 990 -22.12 2.48 52.48
N LEU A 991 -21.19 3.45 52.54
CA LEU A 991 -20.69 4.14 51.34
C LEU A 991 -19.92 3.18 50.42
N ALA A 992 -19.07 2.31 50.98
CA ALA A 992 -18.33 1.32 50.20
C ALA A 992 -19.26 0.31 49.51
N GLN A 993 -20.35 -0.11 50.17
CA GLN A 993 -21.40 -0.94 49.56
C GLN A 993 -22.11 -0.20 48.42
N ALA A 994 -22.46 1.08 48.60
CA ALA A 994 -23.08 1.89 47.57
C ALA A 994 -22.15 2.11 46.36
N GLN A 995 -20.85 2.34 46.58
CA GLN A 995 -19.85 2.46 45.51
C GLN A 995 -19.67 1.15 44.75
N SER A 996 -19.69 0.02 45.46
CA SER A 996 -19.59 -1.32 44.86
C SER A 996 -20.78 -1.64 43.96
N ILE A 997 -22.00 -1.23 44.36
CA ILE A 997 -23.20 -1.44 43.56
C ILE A 997 -23.26 -0.51 42.35
N TYR A 998 -22.72 0.71 42.47
CA TYR A 998 -22.54 1.62 41.34
C TYR A 998 -21.59 1.00 40.29
N TYR A 999 -20.44 0.49 40.73
CA TYR A 999 -19.46 -0.20 39.89
C TYR A 999 -20.08 -1.40 39.13
N LEU A 1000 -20.75 -2.30 39.84
CA LEU A 1000 -21.42 -3.46 39.20
C LEU A 1000 -22.59 -3.03 38.31
N GLY A 1001 -23.31 -1.97 38.67
CA GLY A 1001 -24.38 -1.40 37.86
C GLY A 1001 -23.88 -0.85 36.53
N LEU A 1002 -22.75 -0.13 36.55
CA LEU A 1002 -22.07 0.37 35.36
C LEU A 1002 -21.65 -0.77 34.44
N MET A 1003 -21.07 -1.85 35.00
CA MET A 1003 -20.74 -3.07 34.26
C MET A 1003 -21.96 -3.64 33.54
N ILE A 1004 -23.09 -3.79 34.23
CA ILE A 1004 -24.32 -4.35 33.64
C ILE A 1004 -24.85 -3.47 32.51
N MET A 1005 -24.96 -2.15 32.70
CA MET A 1005 -25.41 -1.25 31.64
C MET A 1005 -24.48 -1.29 30.43
N GLN A 1006 -23.18 -1.45 30.65
CA GLN A 1006 -22.21 -1.63 29.57
C GLN A 1006 -22.42 -2.92 28.79
N LEU A 1007 -22.84 -4.03 29.42
CA LEU A 1007 -23.20 -5.25 28.67
C LEU A 1007 -24.33 -5.03 27.67
N PHE A 1008 -25.31 -4.17 27.98
CA PHE A 1008 -26.36 -3.79 27.04
C PHE A 1008 -25.84 -2.80 25.99
N ASN A 1009 -25.03 -1.83 26.39
CA ASN A 1009 -24.40 -0.89 25.46
C ASN A 1009 -23.52 -1.60 24.42
N LEU A 1010 -22.81 -2.66 24.81
CA LEU A 1010 -22.06 -3.53 23.91
C LEU A 1010 -22.92 -4.01 22.74
N PHE A 1011 -24.12 -4.52 23.03
CA PHE A 1011 -25.05 -4.96 22.00
C PHE A 1011 -25.65 -3.80 21.21
N ALA A 1012 -25.88 -2.64 21.81
CA ALA A 1012 -26.30 -1.45 21.08
C ALA A 1012 -25.24 -0.99 20.05
N CYS A 1013 -23.96 -0.99 20.44
CA CYS A 1013 -22.84 -0.58 19.59
C CYS A 1013 -22.48 -1.60 18.49
N LYS A 1014 -22.94 -2.85 18.59
CA LYS A 1014 -22.66 -3.88 17.57
C LYS A 1014 -23.27 -3.60 16.21
N THR A 1015 -24.33 -2.81 16.13
CA THR A 1015 -25.06 -2.58 14.88
C THR A 1015 -25.10 -1.12 14.52
N ARG A 1016 -24.61 -0.78 13.33
CA ARG A 1016 -24.69 0.56 12.74
C ARG A 1016 -25.82 0.67 11.71
N TYR A 1017 -26.05 -0.39 10.94
CA TYR A 1017 -27.01 -0.41 9.84
C TYR A 1017 -28.16 -1.37 10.09
N ARG A 1018 -28.00 -2.39 10.96
CA ARG A 1018 -29.05 -3.36 11.32
C ARG A 1018 -29.71 -3.03 12.66
N LEU A 1019 -30.93 -3.50 12.88
CA LEU A 1019 -31.55 -3.38 14.20
C LEU A 1019 -30.77 -4.25 15.20
N PRO A 1020 -30.64 -3.84 16.48
CA PRO A 1020 -29.90 -4.57 17.51
C PRO A 1020 -30.65 -5.82 18.01
N PHE A 1021 -31.26 -6.58 17.09
CA PHE A 1021 -32.02 -7.79 17.35
C PHE A 1021 -31.73 -8.86 16.30
N GLY A 1022 -31.98 -10.13 16.65
CA GLY A 1022 -31.91 -11.26 15.72
C GLY A 1022 -30.56 -11.98 15.69
N LYS A 1023 -30.42 -12.89 14.71
CA LYS A 1023 -29.30 -13.86 14.64
C LYS A 1023 -27.90 -13.22 14.55
N TYR A 1024 -27.80 -12.00 14.03
CA TYR A 1024 -26.51 -11.30 13.90
C TYR A 1024 -25.87 -10.97 15.26
N MET A 1025 -26.67 -10.60 16.26
CA MET A 1025 -26.20 -10.24 17.61
C MET A 1025 -25.43 -11.37 18.29
N PHE A 1026 -25.83 -12.62 17.99
CA PHE A 1026 -25.26 -13.84 18.55
C PHE A 1026 -24.23 -14.50 17.62
N SER A 1027 -23.87 -13.87 16.51
CA SER A 1027 -22.97 -14.46 15.50
C SER A 1027 -21.51 -14.56 15.97
N ASN A 1028 -21.09 -13.63 16.83
CA ASN A 1028 -19.74 -13.61 17.41
C ASN A 1028 -19.74 -14.30 18.78
N LYS A 1029 -19.26 -15.55 18.83
CA LYS A 1029 -19.15 -16.34 20.06
C LYS A 1029 -18.13 -15.77 21.05
N ARG A 1030 -17.11 -15.02 20.58
CA ARG A 1030 -16.08 -14.45 21.45
C ARG A 1030 -16.62 -13.35 22.36
N THR A 1031 -17.65 -12.63 21.91
CA THR A 1031 -18.35 -11.65 22.74
C THR A 1031 -18.88 -12.28 24.03
N PHE A 1032 -19.51 -13.47 23.96
CA PHE A 1032 -20.03 -14.14 25.16
C PHE A 1032 -18.92 -14.57 26.11
N VAL A 1033 -17.78 -15.02 25.57
CA VAL A 1033 -16.60 -15.35 26.39
C VAL A 1033 -16.08 -14.09 27.09
N GLY A 1034 -15.97 -12.97 26.38
CA GLY A 1034 -15.57 -11.68 26.96
C GLY A 1034 -16.54 -11.20 28.03
N ILE A 1035 -17.86 -11.30 27.79
CA ILE A 1035 -18.89 -10.97 28.78
C ILE A 1035 -18.74 -11.84 30.04
N VAL A 1036 -18.63 -13.16 29.88
CA VAL A 1036 -18.50 -14.08 31.03
C VAL A 1036 -17.24 -13.77 31.82
N PHE A 1037 -16.10 -13.62 31.15
CA PHE A 1037 -14.83 -13.35 31.82
C PHE A 1037 -14.82 -11.96 32.48
N GLY A 1038 -15.36 -10.94 31.82
CA GLY A 1038 -15.53 -9.60 32.39
C GLY A 1038 -16.46 -9.58 33.60
N CYS A 1039 -17.59 -10.28 33.54
CA CYS A 1039 -18.51 -10.42 34.68
C CYS A 1039 -17.84 -11.15 35.84
N VAL A 1040 -17.14 -12.27 35.57
CA VAL A 1040 -16.41 -13.02 36.59
C VAL A 1040 -15.37 -12.12 37.25
N LEU A 1041 -14.62 -11.34 36.48
CA LEU A 1041 -13.64 -10.39 37.02
C LEU A 1041 -14.31 -9.32 37.89
N GLY A 1042 -15.38 -8.67 37.41
CA GLY A 1042 -16.10 -7.64 38.16
C GLY A 1042 -16.71 -8.17 39.46
N PHE A 1043 -17.32 -9.35 39.42
CA PHE A 1043 -17.83 -10.01 40.63
C PHE A 1043 -16.70 -10.47 41.56
N PHE A 1044 -15.59 -10.94 41.02
CA PHE A 1044 -14.43 -11.34 41.81
C PHE A 1044 -13.85 -10.18 42.60
N ILE A 1045 -13.76 -8.98 42.01
CA ILE A 1045 -13.25 -7.77 42.68
C ILE A 1045 -14.13 -7.36 43.88
N VAL A 1046 -15.45 -7.53 43.79
CA VAL A 1046 -16.38 -7.11 44.85
C VAL A 1046 -16.56 -8.18 45.93
N TYR A 1047 -16.67 -9.45 45.55
CA TYR A 1047 -17.06 -10.52 46.47
C TYR A 1047 -15.90 -11.40 46.96
N CYS A 1048 -14.71 -11.34 46.36
CA CYS A 1048 -13.56 -12.14 46.83
C CYS A 1048 -12.99 -11.57 48.14
N PRO A 1049 -12.84 -12.37 49.21
CA PRO A 1049 -12.23 -11.91 50.45
C PRO A 1049 -10.84 -11.28 50.22
N GLY A 1050 -10.56 -10.16 50.89
CA GLY A 1050 -9.29 -9.43 50.82
C GLY A 1050 -9.21 -8.37 49.71
N LEU A 1051 -9.87 -8.55 48.57
CA LEU A 1051 -9.92 -7.54 47.50
C LEU A 1051 -10.72 -6.28 47.86
N PRO A 1052 -11.83 -6.36 48.63
CA PRO A 1052 -12.54 -5.18 49.10
C PRO A 1052 -11.70 -4.16 49.83
N VAL A 1053 -10.72 -4.61 50.60
CA VAL A 1053 -9.77 -3.74 51.31
C VAL A 1053 -8.85 -3.00 50.34
N VAL A 1054 -8.46 -3.65 49.24
CA VAL A 1054 -7.57 -3.08 48.23
C VAL A 1054 -8.31 -2.06 47.37
N PHE A 1055 -9.50 -2.41 46.88
CA PHE A 1055 -10.26 -1.60 45.91
C PHE A 1055 -11.26 -0.62 46.54
N GLY A 1056 -11.41 -0.63 47.87
CA GLY A 1056 -12.41 0.18 48.57
C GLY A 1056 -13.84 -0.27 48.27
N THR A 1057 -14.05 -1.57 48.00
CA THR A 1057 -15.38 -2.16 47.79
C THR A 1057 -15.90 -2.83 49.07
N SER A 1058 -17.10 -3.40 49.02
CA SER A 1058 -17.67 -4.20 50.10
C SER A 1058 -18.26 -5.51 49.55
N ASN A 1059 -17.99 -6.60 50.26
CA ASN A 1059 -18.48 -7.95 49.98
C ASN A 1059 -19.96 -8.16 50.37
N HIS A 1060 -20.54 -7.23 51.13
CA HIS A 1060 -21.92 -7.30 51.61
C HIS A 1060 -22.89 -6.53 50.69
N THR A 1061 -22.82 -6.78 49.38
CA THR A 1061 -23.72 -6.15 48.40
C THR A 1061 -24.78 -7.13 47.89
N PRO A 1062 -26.09 -6.85 48.06
CA PRO A 1062 -27.15 -7.71 47.54
C PRO A 1062 -27.40 -7.50 46.04
N PHE A 1063 -27.43 -8.60 45.29
CA PHE A 1063 -27.62 -8.60 43.83
C PHE A 1063 -28.98 -8.02 43.35
N VAL A 1064 -29.98 -7.91 44.23
CA VAL A 1064 -31.34 -7.47 43.86
C VAL A 1064 -31.35 -6.06 43.27
N TYR A 1065 -30.49 -5.16 43.77
CA TYR A 1065 -30.42 -3.78 43.26
C TYR A 1065 -29.85 -3.69 41.84
N LEU A 1066 -29.18 -4.74 41.34
CA LEU A 1066 -28.68 -4.82 39.96
C LEU A 1066 -29.81 -4.93 38.91
N LEU A 1067 -31.05 -5.18 39.34
CA LEU A 1067 -32.23 -5.13 38.47
C LEU A 1067 -32.50 -3.71 37.94
N ILE A 1068 -32.13 -2.67 38.69
CA ILE A 1068 -32.30 -1.27 38.26
C ILE A 1068 -31.39 -0.97 37.06
N PRO A 1069 -30.05 -1.16 37.14
CA PRO A 1069 -29.16 -1.05 35.98
C PRO A 1069 -29.59 -1.91 34.79
N MET A 1070 -30.13 -3.11 35.04
CA MET A 1070 -30.65 -3.98 33.97
C MET A 1070 -31.83 -3.35 33.22
N ALA A 1071 -32.76 -2.70 33.93
CA ALA A 1071 -33.88 -1.98 33.31
C ALA A 1071 -33.39 -0.80 32.43
N PHE A 1072 -32.42 -0.03 32.91
CA PHE A 1072 -31.77 1.02 32.11
C PHE A 1072 -31.02 0.43 30.91
N GLY A 1073 -30.39 -0.74 31.04
CA GLY A 1073 -29.78 -1.47 29.94
C GLY A 1073 -30.77 -1.84 28.83
N VAL A 1074 -31.95 -2.34 29.19
CA VAL A 1074 -33.04 -2.61 28.22
C VAL A 1074 -33.49 -1.32 27.54
N PHE A 1075 -33.58 -0.22 28.29
CA PHE A 1075 -33.90 1.09 27.75
C PHE A 1075 -32.86 1.59 26.73
N ILE A 1076 -31.57 1.35 26.97
CA ILE A 1076 -30.49 1.66 26.01
C ILE A 1076 -30.72 0.95 24.67
N ILE A 1077 -31.06 -0.35 24.67
CA ILE A 1077 -31.35 -1.11 23.45
C ILE A 1077 -32.58 -0.56 22.71
N PHE A 1078 -33.63 -0.22 23.46
CA PHE A 1078 -34.83 0.39 22.89
C PHE A 1078 -34.51 1.74 22.23
N TYR A 1079 -33.77 2.59 22.93
CA TYR A 1079 -33.31 3.89 22.42
C TYR A 1079 -32.46 3.74 21.15
N ALA A 1080 -31.48 2.82 21.16
CA ALA A 1080 -30.64 2.50 20.01
C ALA A 1080 -31.48 2.14 18.77
N THR A 1081 -32.52 1.33 18.98
CA THR A 1081 -33.43 0.87 17.93
C THR A 1081 -34.22 2.04 17.33
N MET A 1082 -34.81 2.88 18.17
CA MET A 1082 -35.57 4.05 17.73
C MET A 1082 -34.69 5.04 16.96
N ARG A 1083 -33.51 5.36 17.50
CA ARG A 1083 -32.53 6.25 16.86
C ARG A 1083 -32.16 5.75 15.47
N LEU A 1084 -31.88 4.45 15.33
CA LEU A 1084 -31.52 3.87 14.05
C LEU A 1084 -32.65 3.96 13.01
N LEU A 1085 -33.90 3.68 13.42
CA LEU A 1085 -35.07 3.78 12.53
C LEU A 1085 -35.27 5.21 12.02
N ILE A 1086 -35.03 6.21 12.87
CA ILE A 1086 -35.09 7.63 12.50
C ILE A 1086 -33.96 7.97 11.52
N LEU A 1087 -32.71 7.60 11.85
CA LEU A 1087 -31.54 7.90 11.01
C LEU A 1087 -31.66 7.28 9.61
N ARG A 1088 -32.17 6.04 9.50
CA ARG A 1088 -32.41 5.40 8.20
C ARG A 1088 -33.37 6.17 7.30
N LYS A 1089 -34.35 6.89 7.87
CA LYS A 1089 -35.29 7.71 7.11
C LYS A 1089 -34.73 9.09 6.77
N LEU A 1090 -33.99 9.71 7.70
CA LEU A 1090 -33.51 11.08 7.53
C LEU A 1090 -32.22 11.18 6.70
N LYS A 1091 -31.33 10.19 6.78
CA LYS A 1091 -30.03 10.15 6.07
C LYS A 1091 -29.76 8.72 5.57
N PRO A 1092 -30.32 8.32 4.40
CA PRO A 1092 -30.03 7.02 3.83
C PRO A 1092 -28.54 6.91 3.48
N THR A 1093 -27.96 5.73 3.69
CA THR A 1093 -26.55 5.49 3.40
C THR A 1093 -26.31 5.48 1.90
N ALA A 1094 -25.38 6.31 1.42
CA ALA A 1094 -24.96 6.30 0.02
C ALA A 1094 -24.17 5.01 -0.28
N LEU A 1095 -24.58 4.30 -1.33
CA LEU A 1095 -23.87 3.16 -1.89
C LEU A 1095 -23.37 3.55 -3.28
N ASN A 1096 -22.23 3.00 -3.69
CA ASN A 1096 -21.74 3.20 -5.05
C ASN A 1096 -22.70 2.57 -6.06
N GLU A 1097 -22.82 3.23 -7.21
CA GLU A 1097 -23.60 2.74 -8.34
C GLU A 1097 -22.97 1.49 -8.96
N GLU A 1098 -23.80 0.65 -9.57
CA GLU A 1098 -23.30 -0.51 -10.31
C GLU A 1098 -22.75 -0.06 -11.67
N ILE A 1099 -21.50 -0.43 -11.94
CA ILE A 1099 -20.81 -0.03 -13.18
C ILE A 1099 -21.21 -1.00 -14.31
N PHE A 1100 -21.90 -0.46 -15.32
CA PHE A 1100 -22.26 -1.21 -16.52
C PHE A 1100 -21.03 -1.50 -17.40
N GLY A 1101 -20.99 -2.68 -18.03
CA GLY A 1101 -19.89 -3.08 -18.93
C GLY A 1101 -18.76 -3.91 -18.27
N LEU A 1102 -18.84 -4.19 -16.97
CA LEU A 1102 -17.90 -5.09 -16.30
C LEU A 1102 -18.15 -6.55 -16.71
N ASN A 1103 -17.26 -7.12 -17.52
CA ASN A 1103 -17.25 -8.55 -17.82
C ASN A 1103 -16.73 -9.35 -16.61
N MET A 1104 -17.63 -9.71 -15.70
CA MET A 1104 -17.34 -10.45 -14.45
C MET A 1104 -17.24 -11.98 -14.64
N VAL A 1105 -17.19 -12.47 -15.89
CA VAL A 1105 -17.12 -13.92 -16.16
C VAL A 1105 -15.77 -14.48 -15.68
N PRO A 1106 -15.75 -15.51 -14.82
CA PRO A 1106 -14.51 -16.10 -14.32
C PRO A 1106 -13.69 -16.71 -15.47
N THR A 1107 -12.37 -16.52 -15.46
CA THR A 1107 -11.45 -17.21 -16.37
C THR A 1107 -11.57 -18.72 -16.18
N MET A 1108 -11.69 -19.52 -17.25
CA MET A 1108 -12.19 -20.91 -17.23
C MET A 1108 -11.60 -21.88 -16.17
N LYS A 1109 -10.37 -21.69 -15.68
CA LYS A 1109 -9.83 -22.49 -14.57
C LYS A 1109 -10.56 -22.27 -13.23
N THR A 1110 -11.18 -21.10 -12.96
CA THR A 1110 -12.00 -20.92 -11.74
C THR A 1110 -13.28 -21.73 -11.78
N MET A 1111 -13.86 -21.95 -12.96
CA MET A 1111 -15.04 -22.79 -13.10
C MET A 1111 -14.70 -24.26 -12.79
N PHE A 1112 -13.55 -24.74 -13.26
CA PHE A 1112 -13.03 -26.09 -12.95
C PHE A 1112 -12.71 -26.28 -11.46
N SER A 1113 -12.12 -25.28 -10.80
CA SER A 1113 -11.85 -25.32 -9.35
C SER A 1113 -13.14 -25.27 -8.50
N ARG A 1114 -14.15 -24.47 -8.92
CA ARG A 1114 -15.46 -24.40 -8.23
C ARG A 1114 -16.29 -25.66 -8.42
N THR A 1115 -16.13 -26.42 -9.51
CA THR A 1115 -16.84 -27.70 -9.68
C THR A 1115 -16.33 -28.76 -8.70
N PHE A 1116 -15.02 -28.75 -8.39
CA PHE A 1116 -14.43 -29.64 -7.36
C PHE A 1116 -14.79 -29.24 -5.92
N SER A 1117 -15.07 -27.97 -5.66
CA SER A 1117 -15.55 -27.50 -4.35
C SER A 1117 -17.06 -27.77 -4.13
N ARG A 1118 -17.87 -27.79 -5.19
CA ARG A 1118 -19.32 -28.06 -5.10
C ARG A 1118 -19.65 -29.52 -4.85
N THR A 1119 -18.82 -30.45 -5.30
CA THR A 1119 -18.99 -31.89 -5.01
C THR A 1119 -18.70 -32.24 -3.54
N LYS A 1120 -17.88 -31.47 -2.82
CA LYS A 1120 -17.71 -31.65 -1.36
C LYS A 1120 -18.84 -31.06 -0.51
N SER A 1121 -19.55 -30.03 -0.96
CA SER A 1121 -20.67 -29.47 -0.17
C SER A 1121 -21.97 -30.28 -0.31
N MET A 1122 -22.18 -30.98 -1.43
CA MET A 1122 -23.35 -31.85 -1.62
C MET A 1122 -23.32 -33.16 -0.82
N HIS A 1123 -22.16 -33.58 -0.30
CA HIS A 1123 -22.07 -34.74 0.61
C HIS A 1123 -22.14 -34.39 2.11
N SER A 1124 -22.42 -33.13 2.45
CA SER A 1124 -22.69 -32.70 3.84
C SER A 1124 -24.16 -32.40 4.14
N SER A 1125 -25.04 -32.71 3.19
CA SER A 1125 -26.49 -32.58 3.32
C SER A 1125 -27.18 -33.89 2.90
N SER A 1126 -26.81 -34.97 3.56
CA SER A 1126 -27.60 -36.19 3.71
C SER A 1126 -27.53 -36.63 5.17
#